data_AF-A0A9P6RRV1-F1
#
_entry.id   AF-A0A9P6RRV1-F1
#
_cell.length_a   1.000
_cell.length_b   1.000
_cell.length_c   1.000
_cell.angle_alpha   90.00
_cell.angle_beta   90.00
_cell.angle_gamma   90.00
#
_symmetry.space_group_name_H-M   'P 1'
#
loop_
_entity.id
_entity.type
_entity.pdbx_description
1 polymer ?
#
loop_
_entity_poly.entity_id
_entity_poly.type
_entity_poly.pdbx_seq_one_letter_code
_entity_poly.pdbx_strand_id
1 'polypeptide(L)'
;MSDNSEVHSLWFEGTVASAVESAKARDSVLLVCLVEDTTEGSTSNTFERRFTEAKVASDLAGLNLVSLRLIKDSVDGIMFAQIFPVMVVPAVYLIRNGLLTDFMNSSVDTDTMLERIKKAVDGHFQIPPPPNIVSASGATVPVETPQSTPTSGSPAIQEESISSPPQMAAAEDVHSTDDMSTPSAPTKPSSTGVSGSSTASTIAAGSSQTQALKDLMKERKLKREVEEREAAKQREIDRRASSKALTEAQIALKDKQAKKIKDQMEKEKREEAEYKRRVKQALEEDKARRKAEKEKAQAANRKDSVPEQVLMPTDVRTQNPGLAQARNDAAPALAFESSRLAVRLFDGSSIRNTFKATDTLEQVRQWINDSQPGSEDAYNIVQLIPSRTFTDESKMLRDLELCPSATLVLKKTATASSAYKGSGGPSSTLINYGWSALSLVGKAASTAYATASYYNPLAPAEGSAGSSGSANSSTNNAGGSSHLSSGRSKKKDSEVSYNGFPYSNDPVLQELSFLAFIVDGVQVGRMHSSLVPHLVAFNQLSRPIFHITEDSVAFMPWIADYESRSAAIAQMLDQWRGDLDNFACLSGWRDELYGVYTHITDPATTKGGAALAIERSACGLFGVHAYGVHLNGYVRTGPKPQDVKLWIARRSLTKPTYPGMLDNMVAGGMGFGHSPRYTVIKESMEEATIPPHIAQNAIPVGTISYNKLSKDRKQTQPETQILYDLELPQDITPTPCDTEVQNFRLWTMDEVLDAIRQGEFKPNCACACLHFMIRHAVLTPENEPNYLDIVQRLHRRIEFPSPKQWPTFKEEH
;
A
#
# COMPACT_ATOMS: atom_id res chain seq x y z
N MET A 1 36.83 -7.39 58.61
CA MET A 1 35.54 -6.77 58.96
C MET A 1 34.94 -6.31 57.66
N SER A 2 33.89 -7.03 57.25
CA SER A 2 32.86 -6.77 56.24
C SER A 2 33.18 -5.76 55.12
N ASP A 3 33.54 -6.26 53.94
CA ASP A 3 33.38 -5.54 52.68
C ASP A 3 32.01 -5.93 52.10
N ASN A 4 31.09 -4.97 52.06
CA ASN A 4 29.70 -5.16 51.69
C ASN A 4 29.55 -4.69 50.24
N SER A 5 29.93 -5.52 49.27
CA SER A 5 29.70 -5.23 47.85
C SER A 5 28.24 -5.52 47.50
N GLU A 6 27.38 -4.51 47.69
CA GLU A 6 26.01 -4.52 47.16
C GLU A 6 26.07 -4.72 45.63
N VAL A 7 25.52 -5.82 45.15
CA VAL A 7 25.27 -6.05 43.73
C VAL A 7 24.16 -5.07 43.33
N HIS A 8 24.51 -3.94 42.72
CA HIS A 8 23.50 -3.01 42.20
C HIS A 8 22.67 -3.72 41.12
N SER A 9 21.38 -3.90 41.39
CA SER A 9 20.40 -4.35 40.42
C SER A 9 20.37 -3.36 39.25
N LEU A 10 20.65 -3.83 38.03
CA LEU A 10 20.66 -3.01 36.81
C LEU A 10 19.29 -2.34 36.56
N TRP A 11 18.22 -3.03 36.95
CA TRP A 11 16.86 -2.61 36.69
C TRP A 11 16.38 -1.64 37.77
N PHE A 12 15.77 -0.54 37.34
CA PHE A 12 15.26 0.49 38.21
C PHE A 12 14.15 -0.06 39.13
N GLU A 13 14.36 0.01 40.44
CA GLU A 13 13.40 -0.42 41.45
C GLU A 13 12.39 0.71 41.72
N GLY A 14 11.29 0.72 40.98
CA GLY A 14 10.22 1.71 41.12
C GLY A 14 9.17 1.64 40.02
N THR A 15 8.25 2.61 39.98
CA THR A 15 7.26 2.71 38.90
C THR A 15 7.90 3.26 37.62
N VAL A 16 7.32 2.95 36.45
CA VAL A 16 7.75 3.51 35.15
C VAL A 16 7.79 5.04 35.19
N ALA A 17 6.80 5.68 35.84
CA ALA A 17 6.75 7.13 36.00
C ALA A 17 7.95 7.68 36.80
N SER A 18 8.33 7.02 37.91
CA SER A 18 9.50 7.39 38.71
C SER A 18 10.79 7.21 37.92
N ALA A 19 10.90 6.15 37.11
CA ALA A 19 12.06 5.94 36.25
C ALA A 19 12.20 7.02 35.17
N VAL A 20 11.09 7.42 34.53
CA VAL A 20 11.07 8.50 33.52
C VAL A 20 11.41 9.85 34.15
N GLU A 21 10.85 10.17 35.31
CA GLU A 21 11.14 11.41 36.04
C GLU A 21 12.60 11.45 36.49
N SER A 22 13.10 10.32 37.00
CA SER A 22 14.50 10.14 37.35
C SER A 22 15.42 10.31 36.14
N ALA A 23 15.05 9.76 34.98
CA ALA A 23 15.85 9.88 33.77
C ALA A 23 15.92 11.33 33.29
N LYS A 24 14.80 12.04 33.35
CA LYS A 24 14.73 13.47 33.03
C LYS A 24 15.52 14.34 34.02
N ALA A 25 15.42 14.06 35.32
CA ALA A 25 16.12 14.81 36.36
C ALA A 25 17.64 14.70 36.26
N ARG A 26 18.14 13.56 35.77
CA ARG A 26 19.59 13.27 35.60
C ARG A 26 20.09 13.54 34.17
N ASP A 27 19.23 14.01 33.26
CA ASP A 27 19.46 14.05 31.80
C ASP A 27 20.11 12.75 31.27
N SER A 28 19.63 11.62 31.78
CA SER A 28 20.17 10.29 31.48
C SER A 28 19.37 9.62 30.37
N VAL A 29 19.99 8.67 29.67
CA VAL A 29 19.27 7.84 28.68
C VAL A 29 18.42 6.81 29.43
N LEU A 30 17.15 6.72 29.06
CA LEU A 30 16.22 5.70 29.52
C LEU A 30 16.33 4.48 28.61
N LEU A 31 16.88 3.38 29.13
CA LEU A 31 16.96 2.10 28.46
C LEU A 31 15.72 1.27 28.80
N VAL A 32 14.92 0.90 27.82
CA VAL A 32 13.74 0.04 28.02
C VAL A 32 13.97 -1.29 27.35
N CYS A 33 14.08 -2.36 28.13
CA CYS A 33 14.09 -3.73 27.66
C CYS A 33 12.66 -4.29 27.65
N LEU A 34 12.14 -4.57 26.46
CA LEU A 34 10.81 -5.12 26.26
C LEU A 34 10.94 -6.62 25.99
N VAL A 35 10.26 -7.43 26.81
CA VAL A 35 10.26 -8.91 26.72
C VAL A 35 8.84 -9.45 26.55
N GLU A 36 8.70 -10.63 25.94
CA GLU A 36 7.40 -11.24 25.67
C GLU A 36 6.87 -11.99 26.90
N ASP A 37 7.76 -12.73 27.57
CA ASP A 37 7.44 -13.50 28.77
C ASP A 37 8.62 -13.56 29.75
N THR A 38 8.39 -14.21 30.89
CA THR A 38 9.39 -14.43 31.96
C THR A 38 9.78 -15.91 32.09
N THR A 39 9.37 -16.76 31.15
CA THR A 39 9.54 -18.21 31.28
C THR A 39 11.02 -18.61 31.12
N GLU A 40 11.53 -19.45 32.03
CA GLU A 40 12.91 -19.91 31.97
C GLU A 40 13.16 -20.69 30.67
N GLY A 41 14.19 -20.30 29.92
CA GLY A 41 14.53 -20.91 28.63
C GLY A 41 13.84 -20.33 27.40
N SER A 42 12.99 -19.30 27.54
CA SER A 42 12.44 -18.59 26.39
C SER A 42 13.47 -17.71 25.67
N THR A 43 13.16 -17.30 24.44
CA THR A 43 13.95 -16.32 23.68
C THR A 43 14.07 -14.99 24.45
N SER A 44 13.02 -14.59 25.15
CA SER A 44 12.99 -13.40 26.01
C SER A 44 13.92 -13.52 27.22
N ASN A 45 13.90 -14.66 27.91
CA ASN A 45 14.77 -14.94 29.05
C ASN A 45 16.25 -15.03 28.63
N THR A 46 16.53 -15.65 27.48
CA THR A 46 17.89 -15.73 26.93
C THR A 46 18.44 -14.35 26.53
N PHE A 47 17.59 -13.48 25.97
CA PHE A 47 17.94 -12.11 25.63
C PHE A 47 18.18 -11.25 26.87
N GLU A 48 17.30 -11.36 27.88
CA GLU A 48 17.41 -10.63 29.14
C GLU A 48 18.69 -11.00 29.93
N ARG A 49 19.10 -12.27 29.89
CA ARG A 49 20.32 -12.75 30.59
C ARG A 49 21.61 -12.08 30.10
N ARG A 50 21.62 -11.48 28.91
CA ARG A 50 22.78 -10.70 28.42
C ARG A 50 23.11 -9.52 29.33
N PHE A 51 22.10 -8.96 29.99
CA PHE A 51 22.24 -7.83 30.91
C PHE A 51 22.77 -8.22 32.30
N THR A 52 22.74 -9.51 32.64
CA THR A 52 23.23 -10.03 33.93
C THR A 52 24.63 -10.63 33.85
N GLU A 53 25.24 -10.65 32.65
CA GLU A 53 26.64 -11.03 32.48
C GLU A 53 27.57 -10.02 33.16
N ALA A 54 28.54 -10.50 33.95
CA ALA A 54 29.38 -9.65 34.82
C ALA A 54 30.09 -8.51 34.06
N LYS A 55 30.55 -8.77 32.83
CA LYS A 55 31.18 -7.76 31.95
C LYS A 55 30.18 -6.68 31.54
N VAL A 56 28.97 -7.06 31.16
CA VAL A 56 27.91 -6.14 30.70
C VAL A 56 27.37 -5.31 31.86
N ALA A 57 27.08 -5.95 32.99
CA ALA A 57 26.59 -5.27 34.18
C ALA A 57 27.61 -4.23 34.69
N SER A 58 28.90 -4.54 34.69
CA SER A 58 29.96 -3.61 35.07
C SER A 58 30.06 -2.42 34.11
N ASP A 59 29.96 -2.65 32.80
CA ASP A 59 30.05 -1.59 31.79
C ASP A 59 28.83 -0.66 31.80
N LEU A 60 27.63 -1.19 32.08
CA LEU A 60 26.40 -0.39 32.17
C LEU A 60 26.30 0.39 33.48
N ALA A 61 26.83 -0.13 34.59
CA ALA A 61 26.80 0.54 35.89
C ALA A 61 27.59 1.87 35.91
N GLY A 62 28.56 2.05 35.01
CA GLY A 62 29.35 3.28 34.88
C GLY A 62 28.73 4.35 33.97
N LEU A 63 27.58 4.10 33.34
CA LEU A 63 26.97 5.00 32.36
C LEU A 63 25.80 5.79 32.96
N ASN A 64 25.54 6.99 32.43
CA ASN A 64 24.38 7.80 32.83
C ASN A 64 23.07 7.23 32.23
N LEU A 65 22.59 6.13 32.83
CA LEU A 65 21.44 5.34 32.39
C LEU A 65 20.40 5.15 33.48
N VAL A 66 19.14 5.01 33.05
CA VAL A 66 18.05 4.43 33.85
C VAL A 66 17.45 3.28 33.06
N SER A 67 17.51 2.06 33.59
CA SER A 67 17.07 0.86 32.87
C SER A 67 15.72 0.36 33.38
N LEU A 68 14.77 0.15 32.49
CA LEU A 68 13.45 -0.41 32.74
C LEU A 68 13.28 -1.74 32.02
N ARG A 69 12.63 -2.67 32.71
CA ARG A 69 12.22 -3.95 32.16
C ARG A 69 10.69 -3.97 32.04
N LEU A 70 10.16 -4.13 30.83
CA LEU A 70 8.73 -4.18 30.53
C LEU A 70 8.35 -5.52 29.89
N ILE A 71 7.16 -6.02 30.23
CA ILE A 71 6.56 -7.19 29.58
C ILE A 71 5.55 -6.68 28.56
N LYS A 72 5.61 -7.14 27.31
CA LYS A 72 4.79 -6.69 26.18
C LYS A 72 3.30 -6.55 26.53
N ASP A 73 2.72 -7.58 27.15
CA ASP A 73 1.28 -7.64 27.46
C ASP A 73 0.94 -7.10 28.86
N SER A 74 1.90 -6.51 29.59
CA SER A 74 1.61 -5.80 30.83
C SER A 74 0.95 -4.45 30.54
N VAL A 75 0.32 -3.86 31.57
CA VAL A 75 -0.25 -2.50 31.48
C VAL A 75 0.78 -1.50 30.96
N ASP A 76 2.00 -1.57 31.49
CA ASP A 76 3.10 -0.67 31.10
C ASP A 76 3.66 -1.00 29.70
N GLY A 77 3.72 -2.27 29.31
CA GLY A 77 4.14 -2.68 27.96
C GLY A 77 3.15 -2.26 26.87
N ILE A 78 1.85 -2.37 27.14
CA ILE A 78 0.79 -1.91 26.23
C ILE A 78 0.82 -0.38 26.12
N MET A 79 0.99 0.34 27.24
CA MET A 79 1.15 1.80 27.22
C MET A 79 2.40 2.23 26.44
N PHE A 80 3.51 1.50 26.62
CA PHE A 80 4.73 1.74 25.87
C PHE A 80 4.52 1.55 24.35
N ALA A 81 3.83 0.47 23.95
CA ALA A 81 3.54 0.16 22.55
C ALA A 81 2.60 1.15 21.85
N GLN A 82 1.81 1.93 22.61
CA GLN A 82 0.98 3.01 22.05
C GLN A 82 1.78 4.27 21.66
N ILE A 83 2.97 4.44 22.27
CA ILE A 83 3.82 5.61 22.07
C ILE A 83 4.99 5.29 21.14
N PHE A 84 5.60 4.11 21.32
CA PHE A 84 6.73 3.64 20.52
C PHE A 84 6.33 2.39 19.73
N PRO A 85 6.50 2.36 18.40
CA PRO A 85 6.13 1.20 17.58
C PRO A 85 6.91 -0.05 18.00
N VAL A 86 6.18 -1.09 18.44
CA VAL A 86 6.79 -2.38 18.81
C VAL A 86 6.77 -3.34 17.62
N MET A 87 7.89 -3.41 16.92
CA MET A 87 8.04 -4.23 15.70
C MET A 87 8.43 -5.68 16.00
N VAL A 88 9.29 -5.89 17.00
CA VAL A 88 9.79 -7.21 17.41
C VAL A 88 10.00 -7.26 18.92
N VAL A 89 9.85 -8.44 19.52
CA VAL A 89 10.08 -8.71 20.94
C VAL A 89 10.87 -10.04 21.04
N PRO A 90 11.92 -10.13 21.87
CA PRO A 90 12.42 -9.11 22.78
C PRO A 90 13.27 -8.03 22.08
N ALA A 91 13.28 -6.82 22.64
CA ALA A 91 13.98 -5.67 22.08
C ALA A 91 14.41 -4.65 23.15
N VAL A 92 15.33 -3.74 22.78
CA VAL A 92 15.85 -2.66 23.62
C VAL A 92 15.62 -1.32 22.93
N TYR A 93 15.07 -0.37 23.66
CA TYR A 93 14.83 1.00 23.22
C TYR A 93 15.66 1.96 24.07
N LEU A 94 16.35 2.91 23.44
CA LEU A 94 17.09 3.96 24.12
C LEU A 94 16.36 5.29 23.92
N ILE A 95 15.91 5.92 24.99
CA ILE A 95 15.07 7.11 24.96
C ILE A 95 15.74 8.24 25.74
N ARG A 96 15.85 9.43 25.16
CA ARG A 96 16.35 10.63 25.86
C ARG A 96 15.39 11.78 25.63
N ASN A 97 14.97 12.45 26.72
CA ASN A 97 14.05 13.59 26.66
C ASN A 97 12.74 13.32 25.88
N GLY A 98 12.23 12.08 25.95
CA GLY A 98 11.00 11.65 25.28
C GLY A 98 11.15 11.29 23.80
N LEU A 99 12.36 11.40 23.23
CA LEU A 99 12.67 10.99 21.87
C LEU A 99 13.36 9.63 21.87
N LEU A 100 12.95 8.76 20.94
CA LEU A 100 13.65 7.50 20.68
C LEU A 100 14.98 7.81 20.00
N THR A 101 16.08 7.49 20.67
CA THR A 101 17.44 7.72 20.18
C THR A 101 18.01 6.50 19.46
N ASP A 102 17.65 5.29 19.90
CA ASP A 102 18.08 4.07 19.24
C ASP A 102 17.15 2.88 19.55
N PHE A 103 17.20 1.86 18.69
CA PHE A 103 16.44 0.61 18.80
C PHE A 103 17.30 -0.60 18.39
N MET A 104 17.23 -1.67 19.20
CA MET A 104 17.97 -2.91 18.99
C MET A 104 17.07 -4.13 19.21
N ASN A 105 17.11 -5.09 18.27
CA ASN A 105 16.40 -6.36 18.38
C ASN A 105 17.30 -7.48 18.93
N SER A 106 16.74 -8.68 19.08
CA SER A 106 17.45 -9.85 19.62
C SER A 106 18.63 -10.36 18.77
N SER A 107 18.72 -10.00 17.49
CA SER A 107 19.80 -10.39 16.57
C SER A 107 21.09 -9.61 16.73
N VAL A 108 21.08 -8.47 17.45
CA VAL A 108 22.30 -7.71 17.74
C VAL A 108 23.13 -8.46 18.80
N ASP A 109 24.43 -8.63 18.55
CA ASP A 109 25.36 -9.25 19.50
C ASP A 109 25.63 -8.33 20.71
N THR A 110 26.13 -8.93 21.79
CA THR A 110 26.31 -8.23 23.07
C THR A 110 27.31 -7.08 22.98
N ASP A 111 28.44 -7.23 22.28
CA ASP A 111 29.46 -6.18 22.20
C ASP A 111 28.96 -4.98 21.37
N THR A 112 28.28 -5.23 20.24
CA THR A 112 27.65 -4.17 19.42
C THR A 112 26.54 -3.43 20.19
N MET A 113 25.76 -4.16 20.99
CA MET A 113 24.72 -3.56 21.84
C MET A 113 25.33 -2.57 22.85
N LEU A 114 26.41 -2.97 23.53
CA LEU A 114 27.09 -2.09 24.50
C LEU A 114 27.68 -0.85 23.83
N GLU A 115 28.28 -0.98 22.64
CA GLU A 115 28.83 0.16 21.91
C GLU A 115 27.75 1.20 21.58
N ARG A 116 26.57 0.74 21.15
CA ARG A 116 25.42 1.61 20.84
C ARG A 116 24.86 2.29 22.08
N ILE A 117 24.77 1.57 23.20
CA ILE A 117 24.37 2.16 24.49
C ILE A 117 25.35 3.25 24.93
N LYS A 118 26.67 2.99 24.85
CA LYS A 118 27.71 3.99 25.18
C LYS A 118 27.61 5.23 24.28
N LYS A 119 27.45 5.05 22.96
CA LYS A 119 27.25 6.15 22.01
C LYS A 119 26.01 7.00 22.31
N ALA A 120 24.89 6.37 22.70
CA ALA A 120 23.68 7.09 23.06
C ALA A 120 23.86 7.96 24.33
N VAL A 121 24.69 7.51 25.27
CA VAL A 121 25.03 8.25 26.49
C VAL A 121 25.97 9.43 26.18
N ASP A 122 26.97 9.23 25.32
CA ASP A 122 28.01 10.22 24.99
C ASP A 122 27.59 11.32 23.99
N GLY A 123 26.39 11.24 23.41
CA GLY A 123 25.77 12.35 22.68
C GLY A 123 26.48 12.77 21.38
N HIS A 124 26.55 11.85 20.40
CA HIS A 124 26.79 12.16 18.98
C HIS A 124 25.77 11.38 18.14
N PHE A 125 24.88 12.04 17.38
CA PHE A 125 23.84 11.35 16.62
C PHE A 125 24.19 11.24 15.12
N GLN A 126 24.73 10.08 14.73
CA GLN A 126 24.54 9.44 13.43
C GLN A 126 23.70 8.17 13.68
N ILE A 127 22.65 7.96 12.88
CA ILE A 127 21.92 6.68 12.83
C ILE A 127 22.82 5.70 12.05
N PRO A 128 23.30 4.58 12.65
CA PRO A 128 24.05 3.59 11.88
C PRO A 128 23.10 2.79 10.97
N PRO A 129 23.54 2.45 9.74
CA PRO A 129 22.77 1.57 8.85
C PRO A 129 22.68 0.14 9.42
N PRO A 130 21.69 -0.66 8.97
CA PRO A 130 21.53 -2.05 9.41
C PRO A 130 22.78 -2.91 9.06
N PRO A 131 23.11 -3.93 9.87
CA PRO A 131 24.37 -4.67 9.75
C PRO A 131 24.43 -5.56 8.50
N ASN A 132 25.52 -5.43 7.74
CA ASN A 132 25.96 -6.39 6.72
C ASN A 132 26.51 -7.66 7.41
N ILE A 133 26.01 -8.83 7.03
CA ILE A 133 26.69 -10.11 7.32
C ILE A 133 27.65 -10.37 6.17
N VAL A 134 28.96 -10.31 6.44
CA VAL A 134 30.01 -10.81 5.55
C VAL A 134 30.62 -12.04 6.19
N SER A 135 30.61 -13.15 5.44
CA SER A 135 31.36 -14.37 5.75
C SER A 135 32.86 -14.16 5.54
N ALA A 136 33.67 -14.61 6.50
CA ALA A 136 35.13 -14.58 6.43
C ALA A 136 35.71 -15.76 5.60
N SER A 137 36.73 -15.49 4.79
CA SER A 137 37.99 -16.27 4.79
C SER A 137 39.08 -15.63 3.92
N GLY A 138 40.31 -15.58 4.45
CA GLY A 138 41.54 -15.74 3.66
C GLY A 138 42.36 -14.49 3.33
N ALA A 139 43.44 -14.28 4.08
CA ALA A 139 44.45 -13.23 3.90
C ALA A 139 45.40 -13.47 2.70
N THR A 140 45.91 -12.38 2.10
CA THR A 140 47.35 -12.06 1.90
C THR A 140 47.54 -10.67 1.27
N VAL A 141 48.66 -10.01 1.60
CA VAL A 141 48.96 -8.57 1.49
C VAL A 141 49.90 -8.27 0.26
N PRO A 142 50.43 -7.04 0.01
CA PRO A 142 50.03 -6.15 -1.11
C PRO A 142 51.20 -5.74 -2.05
N VAL A 143 50.93 -5.05 -3.18
CA VAL A 143 51.90 -4.13 -3.82
C VAL A 143 51.18 -2.95 -4.51
N GLU A 144 51.84 -1.79 -4.44
CA GLU A 144 51.52 -0.38 -4.72
C GLU A 144 51.15 0.08 -6.16
N THR A 145 50.29 1.12 -6.20
CA THR A 145 50.13 2.35 -7.05
C THR A 145 50.87 2.57 -8.41
N PRO A 146 50.57 3.62 -9.23
CA PRO A 146 49.36 4.47 -9.43
C PRO A 146 49.02 4.81 -10.93
N GLN A 147 47.86 5.45 -11.15
CA GLN A 147 47.49 6.48 -12.18
C GLN A 147 47.77 6.28 -13.68
N SER A 148 46.72 6.42 -14.51
CA SER A 148 46.54 7.52 -15.51
C SER A 148 45.36 7.29 -16.47
N THR A 149 44.47 8.29 -16.59
CA THR A 149 43.73 8.63 -17.84
C THR A 149 44.67 9.43 -18.76
N PRO A 150 44.38 9.78 -20.05
CA PRO A 150 43.08 9.79 -20.75
C PRO A 150 43.10 9.38 -22.26
N THR A 151 41.90 9.48 -22.87
CA THR A 151 41.60 10.01 -24.22
C THR A 151 41.31 9.07 -25.40
N SER A 152 40.24 9.50 -26.08
CA SER A 152 39.56 9.07 -27.30
C SER A 152 40.42 8.86 -28.55
N GLY A 153 39.92 8.03 -29.46
CA GLY A 153 40.22 8.16 -30.89
C GLY A 153 39.91 6.91 -31.72
N SER A 154 38.67 6.76 -32.17
CA SER A 154 38.36 6.12 -33.47
C SER A 154 38.96 6.97 -34.61
N PRO A 155 39.24 6.45 -35.83
CA PRO A 155 38.24 5.71 -36.63
C PRO A 155 38.71 4.67 -37.67
N ALA A 156 37.70 3.94 -38.16
CA ALA A 156 37.42 3.45 -39.53
C ALA A 156 38.30 2.35 -40.18
N ILE A 157 37.74 1.14 -40.42
CA ILE A 157 37.07 0.60 -41.65
C ILE A 157 38.06 0.13 -42.74
N GLN A 158 38.02 -1.19 -43.04
CA GLN A 158 37.86 -1.83 -44.37
C GLN A 158 37.95 -3.36 -44.17
N GLU A 159 36.88 -4.13 -44.48
CA GLU A 159 36.71 -4.98 -45.69
C GLU A 159 37.78 -6.10 -45.78
N GLU A 160 37.54 -7.40 -46.01
CA GLU A 160 36.51 -8.19 -46.69
C GLU A 160 36.83 -9.70 -46.35
N SER A 161 35.85 -10.57 -46.10
CA SER A 161 35.34 -11.63 -47.02
C SER A 161 36.00 -13.06 -46.94
N ILE A 162 35.14 -14.04 -46.60
CA ILE A 162 34.96 -15.42 -47.15
C ILE A 162 35.99 -16.55 -46.85
N SER A 163 35.53 -17.57 -46.10
CA SER A 163 35.38 -19.01 -46.47
C SER A 163 35.77 -20.03 -45.39
N SER A 164 34.91 -21.05 -45.25
CA SER A 164 35.10 -22.29 -44.48
C SER A 164 35.43 -23.45 -45.46
N PRO A 165 35.50 -24.71 -44.99
CA PRO A 165 36.58 -25.45 -44.32
C PRO A 165 37.21 -26.51 -45.28
N PRO A 166 38.05 -27.47 -44.81
CA PRO A 166 37.50 -28.82 -44.65
C PRO A 166 38.15 -29.74 -43.58
N GLN A 167 37.52 -30.91 -43.50
CA GLN A 167 37.58 -32.11 -42.66
C GLN A 167 38.85 -33.01 -42.64
N MET A 168 38.87 -33.86 -41.59
CA MET A 168 39.22 -35.31 -41.53
C MET A 168 40.69 -35.80 -41.46
N ALA A 169 41.00 -36.53 -40.37
CA ALA A 169 41.16 -38.00 -40.31
C ALA A 169 42.35 -38.52 -39.45
N ALA A 170 42.07 -39.64 -38.76
CA ALA A 170 42.96 -40.73 -38.31
C ALA A 170 43.96 -40.46 -37.16
N ALA A 171 44.44 -41.42 -36.37
CA ALA A 171 44.03 -42.73 -35.81
C ALA A 171 45.34 -43.31 -35.18
N GLU A 172 45.26 -43.82 -33.94
CA GLU A 172 46.17 -44.83 -33.31
C GLU A 172 47.67 -44.40 -33.11
N ASP A 173 48.46 -44.83 -32.12
CA ASP A 173 48.38 -45.88 -31.10
C ASP A 173 49.47 -45.66 -29.99
N VAL A 174 49.29 -46.32 -28.83
CA VAL A 174 50.27 -46.75 -27.78
C VAL A 174 51.05 -45.72 -26.91
N HIS A 175 50.82 -45.72 -25.57
CA HIS A 175 51.73 -46.30 -24.55
C HIS A 175 51.13 -46.36 -23.12
N SER A 176 51.63 -47.33 -22.35
CA SER A 176 51.11 -47.96 -21.13
C SER A 176 51.51 -47.27 -19.80
N THR A 177 50.73 -47.51 -18.72
CA THR A 177 51.06 -48.28 -17.48
C THR A 177 50.39 -47.74 -16.20
N ASP A 178 49.78 -48.67 -15.43
CA ASP A 178 49.63 -48.80 -13.97
C ASP A 178 48.93 -47.67 -13.17
N ASP A 179 48.11 -47.88 -12.14
CA ASP A 179 47.92 -48.99 -11.21
C ASP A 179 46.52 -48.89 -10.57
N MET A 180 45.87 -50.00 -10.22
CA MET A 180 44.56 -50.05 -9.56
C MET A 180 44.55 -51.14 -8.49
N SER A 181 44.33 -50.75 -7.23
CA SER A 181 44.21 -51.64 -6.07
C SER A 181 42.75 -51.91 -5.68
N THR A 182 42.45 -53.20 -5.51
CA THR A 182 41.19 -53.88 -5.10
C THR A 182 41.11 -53.99 -3.54
N PRO A 183 40.16 -54.66 -2.83
CA PRO A 183 39.26 -55.75 -3.25
C PRO A 183 37.86 -55.92 -2.61
N SER A 184 37.13 -56.91 -3.15
CA SER A 184 35.94 -57.56 -2.57
C SER A 184 36.20 -59.06 -2.36
N ALA A 185 35.63 -59.66 -1.30
CA ALA A 185 35.38 -61.12 -1.09
C ALA A 185 34.50 -61.30 0.19
N PRO A 186 33.86 -62.47 0.50
CA PRO A 186 34.05 -63.85 0.00
C PRO A 186 32.71 -64.56 -0.40
N THR A 187 32.65 -65.73 -1.08
CA THR A 187 32.91 -67.10 -0.57
C THR A 187 32.98 -68.18 -1.68
N LYS A 188 33.86 -69.16 -1.44
CA LYS A 188 34.16 -70.46 -2.11
C LYS A 188 33.10 -71.57 -1.78
N PRO A 189 33.23 -72.85 -2.25
CA PRO A 189 34.24 -73.46 -3.13
C PRO A 189 33.71 -74.37 -4.27
N SER A 190 34.62 -74.64 -5.20
CA SER A 190 34.65 -75.69 -6.23
C SER A 190 35.11 -77.06 -5.70
N SER A 191 34.88 -78.15 -6.44
CA SER A 191 35.94 -79.15 -6.69
C SER A 191 35.63 -80.12 -7.85
N THR A 192 36.59 -80.22 -8.78
CA THR A 192 37.17 -81.44 -9.44
C THR A 192 36.25 -82.38 -10.23
N GLY A 193 36.63 -83.01 -11.33
CA GLY A 193 37.93 -83.30 -11.93
C GLY A 193 37.76 -84.50 -12.89
N VAL A 194 38.70 -84.61 -13.83
CA VAL A 194 38.75 -85.41 -15.07
C VAL A 194 38.77 -86.95 -14.88
N SER A 195 38.36 -87.68 -15.94
CA SER A 195 38.73 -89.06 -16.39
C SER A 195 37.49 -89.98 -16.50
N GLY A 196 37.28 -90.86 -17.47
CA GLY A 196 38.06 -91.42 -18.58
C GLY A 196 37.50 -92.83 -18.88
N SER A 197 37.35 -93.17 -20.17
CA SER A 197 37.27 -94.53 -20.76
C SER A 197 35.98 -95.39 -20.66
N SER A 198 35.45 -95.66 -21.87
CA SER A 198 34.96 -96.94 -22.43
C SER A 198 33.91 -97.80 -21.71
N THR A 199 32.71 -97.95 -22.30
CA THR A 199 32.27 -99.17 -23.01
C THR A 199 30.87 -98.98 -23.60
N ALA A 200 30.62 -99.63 -24.73
CA ALA A 200 29.43 -99.53 -25.56
C ALA A 200 28.21 -100.26 -24.98
N SER A 201 27.00 -99.77 -25.27
CA SER A 201 25.91 -100.49 -25.98
C SER A 201 24.50 -99.95 -25.62
N THR A 202 23.86 -99.35 -26.63
CA THR A 202 22.45 -99.51 -27.05
C THR A 202 21.29 -99.16 -26.09
N ILE A 203 20.48 -98.15 -26.43
CA ILE A 203 19.11 -98.22 -27.02
C ILE A 203 18.50 -96.80 -27.07
N ALA A 204 17.88 -96.48 -28.21
CA ALA A 204 17.27 -95.22 -28.58
C ALA A 204 15.91 -94.95 -27.93
N ALA A 205 15.57 -93.66 -27.73
CA ALA A 205 14.31 -92.99 -28.14
C ALA A 205 13.99 -91.78 -27.22
N GLY A 206 13.69 -90.60 -27.81
CA GLY A 206 12.99 -89.52 -27.09
C GLY A 206 13.29 -88.05 -27.43
N SER A 207 13.57 -87.66 -28.68
CA SER A 207 13.89 -86.27 -29.04
C SER A 207 12.68 -85.37 -29.41
N SER A 208 11.43 -85.79 -29.16
CA SER A 208 10.24 -85.05 -29.61
C SER A 208 9.52 -84.23 -28.51
N GLN A 209 9.79 -84.48 -27.22
CA GLN A 209 9.06 -83.81 -26.12
C GLN A 209 9.68 -82.48 -25.64
N THR A 210 10.96 -82.21 -25.92
CA THR A 210 11.67 -81.01 -25.43
C THR A 210 11.54 -79.79 -26.34
N GLN A 211 11.19 -79.96 -27.62
CA GLN A 211 10.95 -78.86 -28.56
C GLN A 211 9.56 -78.24 -28.32
N ALA A 212 8.53 -79.09 -28.21
CA ALA A 212 7.15 -78.68 -27.97
C ALA A 212 6.97 -77.89 -26.65
N LEU A 213 7.74 -78.24 -25.60
CA LEU A 213 7.68 -77.54 -24.32
C LEU A 213 8.30 -76.12 -24.40
N LYS A 214 9.33 -75.92 -25.23
CA LYS A 214 9.98 -74.61 -25.42
C LYS A 214 9.12 -73.66 -26.24
N ASP A 215 8.43 -74.16 -27.25
CA ASP A 215 7.54 -73.36 -28.08
C ASP A 215 6.28 -72.92 -27.30
N LEU A 216 5.71 -73.82 -26.48
CA LEU A 216 4.61 -73.49 -25.58
C LEU A 216 4.98 -72.41 -24.54
N MET A 217 6.23 -72.41 -24.03
CA MET A 217 6.69 -71.38 -23.10
C MET A 217 6.90 -70.01 -23.78
N LYS A 218 7.38 -69.98 -25.03
CA LYS A 218 7.51 -68.73 -25.79
C LYS A 218 6.15 -68.13 -26.12
N GLU A 219 5.19 -68.95 -26.54
CA GLU A 219 3.83 -68.52 -26.84
C GLU A 219 3.13 -67.97 -25.59
N ARG A 220 3.32 -68.63 -24.43
CA ARG A 220 2.79 -68.16 -23.15
C ARG A 220 3.44 -66.85 -22.68
N LYS A 221 4.73 -66.64 -22.98
CA LYS A 221 5.44 -65.38 -22.67
C LYS A 221 4.93 -64.22 -23.54
N LEU A 222 4.78 -64.45 -24.84
CA LEU A 222 4.28 -63.46 -25.79
C LEU A 222 2.84 -63.04 -25.46
N LYS A 223 1.99 -64.02 -25.09
CA LYS A 223 0.61 -63.74 -24.67
C LYS A 223 0.53 -62.88 -23.40
N ARG A 224 1.40 -63.15 -22.42
CA ARG A 224 1.48 -62.38 -21.18
C ARG A 224 1.96 -60.94 -21.42
N GLU A 225 2.89 -60.75 -22.35
CA GLU A 225 3.44 -59.44 -22.71
C GLU A 225 2.42 -58.58 -23.48
N VAL A 226 1.57 -59.19 -24.31
CA VAL A 226 0.45 -58.51 -24.98
C VAL A 226 -0.63 -58.12 -23.96
N GLU A 227 -1.03 -59.03 -23.06
CA GLU A 227 -2.00 -58.74 -21.99
C GLU A 227 -1.52 -57.62 -21.07
N GLU A 228 -0.22 -57.60 -20.72
CA GLU A 228 0.37 -56.57 -19.87
C GLU A 228 0.43 -55.21 -20.57
N ARG A 229 0.70 -55.18 -21.88
CA ARG A 229 0.69 -53.96 -22.69
C ARG A 229 -0.72 -53.40 -22.89
N GLU A 230 -1.73 -54.26 -23.02
CA GLU A 230 -3.14 -53.84 -23.09
C GLU A 230 -3.65 -53.35 -21.73
N ALA A 231 -3.31 -54.04 -20.64
CA ALA A 231 -3.62 -53.60 -19.28
C ALA A 231 -2.95 -52.24 -18.93
N ALA A 232 -1.73 -51.99 -19.40
CA ALA A 232 -1.05 -50.71 -19.22
C ALA A 232 -1.73 -49.57 -20.00
N LYS A 233 -2.18 -49.83 -21.23
CA LYS A 233 -2.97 -48.84 -22.01
C LYS A 233 -4.30 -48.52 -21.32
N GLN A 234 -4.98 -49.53 -20.78
CA GLN A 234 -6.25 -49.33 -20.07
C GLN A 234 -6.07 -48.50 -18.79
N ARG A 235 -5.03 -48.77 -18.00
CA ARG A 235 -4.72 -47.98 -16.80
C ARG A 235 -4.40 -46.51 -17.11
N GLU A 236 -3.73 -46.22 -18.23
CA GLU A 236 -3.44 -44.84 -18.64
C GLU A 236 -4.70 -44.11 -19.14
N ILE A 237 -5.63 -44.81 -19.80
CA ILE A 237 -6.94 -44.26 -20.19
C ILE A 237 -7.78 -43.94 -18.93
N ASP A 238 -7.83 -44.86 -17.97
CA ASP A 238 -8.60 -44.68 -16.73
C ASP A 238 -8.01 -43.54 -15.85
N ARG A 239 -6.68 -43.36 -15.86
CA ARG A 239 -5.99 -42.24 -15.18
C ARG A 239 -6.34 -40.87 -15.78
N ARG A 240 -6.43 -40.79 -17.12
CA ARG A 240 -6.81 -39.54 -17.82
C ARG A 240 -8.29 -39.23 -17.63
N ALA A 241 -9.14 -40.24 -17.64
CA ALA A 241 -10.57 -40.09 -17.40
C ALA A 241 -10.86 -39.60 -15.97
N SER A 242 -10.18 -40.16 -14.95
CA SER A 242 -10.34 -39.75 -13.55
C SER A 242 -9.79 -38.34 -13.26
N SER A 243 -8.68 -37.94 -13.89
CA SER A 243 -8.13 -36.59 -13.75
C SER A 243 -9.05 -35.51 -14.37
N LYS A 244 -9.67 -35.84 -15.52
CA LYS A 244 -10.66 -34.96 -16.17
C LYS A 244 -11.95 -34.86 -15.36
N ALA A 245 -12.45 -35.99 -14.83
CA ALA A 245 -13.66 -36.02 -14.00
C ALA A 245 -13.51 -35.24 -12.69
N LEU A 246 -12.33 -35.30 -12.03
CA LEU A 246 -12.06 -34.52 -10.81
C LEU A 246 -12.03 -33.01 -11.08
N THR A 247 -11.48 -32.61 -12.23
CA THR A 247 -11.39 -31.21 -12.65
C THR A 247 -12.77 -30.65 -13.01
N GLU A 248 -13.57 -31.41 -13.77
CA GLU A 248 -14.95 -31.03 -14.10
C GLU A 248 -15.85 -30.97 -12.86
N ALA A 249 -15.66 -31.87 -11.89
CA ALA A 249 -16.38 -31.82 -10.61
C ALA A 249 -16.00 -30.58 -9.77
N GLN A 250 -14.72 -30.17 -9.76
CA GLN A 250 -14.28 -28.95 -9.06
C GLN A 250 -14.80 -27.67 -9.72
N ILE A 251 -14.83 -27.62 -11.06
CA ILE A 251 -15.39 -26.47 -11.80
C ILE A 251 -16.90 -26.37 -11.53
N ALA A 252 -17.63 -27.49 -11.59
CA ALA A 252 -19.07 -27.51 -11.31
C ALA A 252 -19.41 -27.13 -9.86
N LEU A 253 -18.54 -27.45 -8.89
CA LEU A 253 -18.71 -27.04 -7.50
C LEU A 253 -18.50 -25.53 -7.32
N LYS A 254 -17.47 -24.96 -7.96
CA LYS A 254 -17.19 -23.52 -7.94
C LYS A 254 -18.30 -22.70 -8.62
N ASP A 255 -18.82 -23.17 -9.75
CA ASP A 255 -19.93 -22.51 -10.44
C ASP A 255 -21.23 -22.55 -9.61
N LYS A 256 -21.49 -23.66 -8.91
CA LYS A 256 -22.62 -23.75 -7.97
C LYS A 256 -22.47 -22.80 -6.78
N GLN A 257 -21.25 -22.63 -6.26
CA GLN A 257 -20.97 -21.69 -5.17
C GLN A 257 -21.09 -20.23 -5.64
N ALA A 258 -20.55 -19.89 -6.81
CA ALA A 258 -20.65 -18.54 -7.39
C ALA A 258 -22.10 -18.16 -7.71
N LYS A 259 -22.91 -19.09 -8.22
CA LYS A 259 -24.33 -18.87 -8.47
C LYS A 259 -25.12 -18.61 -7.17
N LYS A 260 -24.87 -19.39 -6.11
CA LYS A 260 -25.49 -19.15 -4.80
C LYS A 260 -25.15 -17.78 -4.22
N ILE A 261 -23.89 -17.36 -4.32
CA ILE A 261 -23.44 -16.05 -3.84
C ILE A 261 -24.10 -14.91 -4.63
N LYS A 262 -24.21 -15.06 -5.96
CA LYS A 262 -24.87 -14.08 -6.82
C LYS A 262 -26.36 -13.97 -6.52
N ASP A 263 -27.06 -15.09 -6.38
CA ASP A 263 -28.49 -15.13 -6.07
C ASP A 263 -28.76 -14.53 -4.68
N GLN A 264 -27.84 -14.71 -3.72
CA GLN A 264 -27.93 -14.12 -2.38
C GLN A 264 -27.71 -12.60 -2.39
N MET A 265 -26.72 -12.09 -3.14
CA MET A 265 -26.52 -10.65 -3.33
C MET A 265 -27.70 -9.97 -4.05
N GLU A 266 -28.28 -10.61 -5.07
CA GLU A 266 -29.45 -10.05 -5.77
C GLU A 266 -30.70 -10.02 -4.88
N LYS A 267 -30.85 -11.00 -3.96
CA LYS A 267 -31.92 -11.04 -2.97
C LYS A 267 -31.75 -9.93 -1.93
N GLU A 268 -30.57 -9.78 -1.33
CA GLU A 268 -30.27 -8.74 -0.35
C GLU A 268 -30.46 -7.33 -0.95
N LYS A 269 -30.02 -7.12 -2.20
CA LYS A 269 -30.22 -5.85 -2.91
C LYS A 269 -31.69 -5.52 -3.16
N ARG A 270 -32.53 -6.53 -3.41
CA ARG A 270 -33.98 -6.35 -3.61
C ARG A 270 -34.68 -6.01 -2.30
N GLU A 271 -34.32 -6.71 -1.22
CA GLU A 271 -34.84 -6.45 0.13
C GLU A 271 -34.44 -5.07 0.64
N GLU A 272 -33.20 -4.63 0.41
CA GLU A 272 -32.74 -3.29 0.78
C GLU A 272 -33.43 -2.19 -0.04
N ALA A 273 -33.69 -2.41 -1.32
CA ALA A 273 -34.44 -1.47 -2.16
C ALA A 273 -35.90 -1.35 -1.71
N GLU A 274 -36.55 -2.45 -1.34
CA GLU A 274 -37.91 -2.46 -0.80
C GLU A 274 -37.99 -1.79 0.58
N TYR A 275 -36.98 -2.02 1.43
CA TYR A 275 -36.84 -1.35 2.72
C TYR A 275 -36.69 0.17 2.56
N LYS A 276 -35.78 0.62 1.69
CA LYS A 276 -35.59 2.05 1.37
C LYS A 276 -36.86 2.67 0.80
N ARG A 277 -37.63 1.93 -0.01
CA ARG A 277 -38.92 2.40 -0.55
C ARG A 277 -39.96 2.59 0.55
N ARG A 278 -40.07 1.64 1.50
CA ARG A 278 -40.97 1.77 2.67
C ARG A 278 -40.60 2.94 3.57
N VAL A 279 -39.31 3.12 3.85
CA VAL A 279 -38.82 4.23 4.70
C VAL A 279 -39.09 5.58 4.03
N LYS A 280 -38.85 5.70 2.71
CA LYS A 280 -39.13 6.91 1.96
C LYS A 280 -40.63 7.27 1.98
N GLN A 281 -41.51 6.29 1.83
CA GLN A 281 -42.95 6.47 1.83
C GLN A 281 -43.46 6.93 3.22
N ALA A 282 -42.94 6.34 4.30
CA ALA A 282 -43.27 6.76 5.67
C ALA A 282 -42.81 8.20 5.99
N LEU A 283 -41.66 8.62 5.44
CA LEU A 283 -41.14 9.98 5.62
C LEU A 283 -41.97 11.01 4.85
N GLU A 284 -42.49 10.65 3.68
CA GLU A 284 -43.35 11.51 2.86
C GLU A 284 -44.71 11.75 3.51
N GLU A 285 -45.30 10.71 4.12
CA GLU A 285 -46.52 10.80 4.93
C GLU A 285 -46.35 11.66 6.19
N ASP A 286 -45.22 11.53 6.92
CA ASP A 286 -44.91 12.35 8.09
C ASP A 286 -44.73 13.83 7.73
N LYS A 287 -44.07 14.10 6.60
CA LYS A 287 -43.86 15.45 6.08
C LYS A 287 -45.18 16.11 5.64
N ALA A 288 -46.08 15.35 5.03
CA ALA A 288 -47.42 15.82 4.66
C ALA A 288 -48.25 16.16 5.90
N ARG A 289 -48.20 15.34 6.95
CA ARG A 289 -48.90 15.59 8.23
C ARG A 289 -48.45 16.89 8.88
N ARG A 290 -47.13 17.13 8.97
CA ARG A 290 -46.57 18.37 9.55
C ARG A 290 -46.85 19.62 8.73
N LYS A 291 -46.93 19.50 7.41
CA LYS A 291 -47.30 20.64 6.54
C LYS A 291 -48.75 21.05 6.77
N ALA A 292 -49.67 20.08 6.86
CA ALA A 292 -51.08 20.34 7.15
C ALA A 292 -51.29 20.95 8.54
N GLU A 293 -50.48 20.56 9.52
CA GLU A 293 -50.52 21.11 10.89
C GLU A 293 -49.99 22.56 10.94
N LYS A 294 -48.93 22.87 10.18
CA LYS A 294 -48.40 24.25 10.05
C LYS A 294 -49.36 25.18 9.31
N GLU A 295 -50.03 24.71 8.26
CA GLU A 295 -51.05 25.50 7.54
C GLU A 295 -52.25 25.81 8.43
N LYS A 296 -52.68 24.86 9.29
CA LYS A 296 -53.71 25.11 10.31
C LYS A 296 -53.25 26.12 11.36
N ALA A 297 -51.99 26.10 11.78
CA ALA A 297 -51.45 27.04 12.77
C ALA A 297 -51.24 28.46 12.21
N GLN A 298 -50.86 28.61 10.94
CA GLN A 298 -50.68 29.92 10.30
C GLN A 298 -52.01 30.62 10.00
N ALA A 299 -53.09 29.89 9.78
CA ALA A 299 -54.43 30.47 9.63
C ALA A 299 -54.96 31.11 10.92
N ALA A 300 -54.44 30.71 12.10
CA ALA A 300 -54.90 31.20 13.39
C ALA A 300 -54.26 32.54 13.82
N ASN A 301 -53.12 32.95 13.24
CA ASN A 301 -52.28 34.03 13.78
C ASN A 301 -52.30 35.35 12.97
N ARG A 302 -53.40 35.64 12.27
CA ARG A 302 -53.54 36.80 11.36
C ARG A 302 -54.44 37.92 11.90
N LYS A 303 -54.49 38.14 13.22
CA LYS A 303 -55.16 39.30 13.83
C LYS A 303 -54.24 40.00 14.85
N ASP A 304 -54.08 41.30 14.63
CA ASP A 304 -53.59 42.38 15.52
C ASP A 304 -52.10 42.80 15.44
N SER A 305 -51.89 44.08 15.11
CA SER A 305 -50.60 44.78 14.95
C SER A 305 -50.75 46.31 15.14
N VAL A 306 -49.85 46.98 15.89
CA VAL A 306 -49.46 48.43 15.77
C VAL A 306 -48.06 48.70 16.43
N PRO A 307 -47.19 49.64 15.97
CA PRO A 307 -45.82 49.92 16.51
C PRO A 307 -45.54 51.37 17.02
N GLU A 308 -44.51 51.58 17.86
CA GLU A 308 -43.90 52.92 18.14
C GLU A 308 -42.40 52.88 18.55
N GLN A 309 -41.66 53.97 18.30
CA GLN A 309 -40.19 54.23 18.37
C GLN A 309 -39.70 54.85 19.71
N VAL A 310 -38.36 54.91 19.96
CA VAL A 310 -37.52 56.11 20.36
C VAL A 310 -36.16 55.76 21.04
N LEU A 311 -35.22 56.72 20.93
CA LEU A 311 -33.75 56.83 21.04
C LEU A 311 -32.99 56.70 22.41
N MET A 312 -31.65 56.67 22.33
CA MET A 312 -30.59 56.81 23.38
C MET A 312 -30.11 58.30 23.54
N PRO A 313 -29.37 58.77 24.61
CA PRO A 313 -27.89 58.55 24.75
C PRO A 313 -27.22 58.68 26.19
N THR A 314 -25.88 58.48 26.19
CA THR A 314 -24.68 58.53 27.12
C THR A 314 -24.65 59.45 28.38
N ASP A 315 -23.88 59.24 29.48
CA ASP A 315 -22.39 59.23 29.66
C ASP A 315 -21.81 58.72 31.04
N VAL A 316 -20.65 58.05 30.98
CA VAL A 316 -19.35 58.12 31.76
C VAL A 316 -19.26 58.09 33.32
N ARG A 317 -18.52 57.10 33.90
CA ARG A 317 -17.18 57.28 34.57
C ARG A 317 -16.48 55.96 34.98
N THR A 318 -15.27 55.84 34.42
CA THR A 318 -14.04 55.05 34.67
C THR A 318 -13.69 54.49 36.07
N GLN A 319 -13.05 53.30 36.08
CA GLN A 319 -11.70 53.05 36.64
C GLN A 319 -11.07 51.70 36.19
N ASN A 320 -10.09 51.79 35.26
CA ASN A 320 -8.80 51.07 35.15
C ASN A 320 -8.65 49.53 34.99
N PRO A 321 -7.56 49.05 34.35
CA PRO A 321 -7.67 48.41 33.03
C PRO A 321 -6.95 47.05 32.93
N GLY A 322 -7.51 46.15 32.13
CA GLY A 322 -6.86 44.88 31.78
C GLY A 322 -7.83 43.71 31.82
N LEU A 323 -8.55 43.49 30.71
CA LEU A 323 -9.22 42.24 30.27
C LEU A 323 -10.28 42.55 29.20
N ALA A 324 -9.94 43.35 28.18
CA ALA A 324 -10.88 43.72 27.12
C ALA A 324 -10.55 43.14 25.72
N GLN A 325 -9.57 42.23 25.62
CA GLN A 325 -9.25 41.56 24.36
C GLN A 325 -8.99 40.07 24.60
N ALA A 326 -10.08 39.30 24.73
CA ALA A 326 -10.14 37.84 24.48
C ALA A 326 -11.54 37.26 24.81
N ARG A 327 -12.64 37.95 24.47
CA ARG A 327 -13.99 37.38 24.61
C ARG A 327 -14.89 37.85 23.48
N ASN A 328 -14.76 37.18 22.34
CA ASN A 328 -15.82 36.95 21.36
C ASN A 328 -15.30 35.89 20.38
N ASP A 329 -15.42 34.61 20.74
CA ASP A 329 -15.25 33.44 19.85
C ASP A 329 -16.05 32.23 20.36
N ALA A 330 -17.28 32.46 20.84
CA ALA A 330 -18.18 31.38 21.25
C ALA A 330 -19.55 31.52 20.58
N ALA A 331 -19.59 31.27 19.27
CA ALA A 331 -20.78 30.83 18.54
C ALA A 331 -20.33 30.18 17.22
N PRO A 332 -20.50 28.85 17.05
CA PRO A 332 -21.63 28.37 16.25
C PRO A 332 -22.23 27.02 16.72
N ALA A 333 -22.42 26.79 18.02
CA ALA A 333 -23.03 25.54 18.53
C ALA A 333 -24.55 25.41 18.29
N LEU A 334 -25.21 26.42 17.68
CA LEU A 334 -26.68 26.47 17.52
C LEU A 334 -27.20 26.20 16.10
N ALA A 335 -26.33 25.99 15.10
CA ALA A 335 -26.73 25.98 13.69
C ALA A 335 -26.98 24.59 13.07
N PHE A 336 -26.61 23.50 13.74
CA PHE A 336 -26.62 22.16 13.14
C PHE A 336 -27.73 21.28 13.72
N GLU A 337 -28.54 20.67 12.84
CA GLU A 337 -29.64 19.77 13.22
C GLU A 337 -29.18 18.32 13.48
N SER A 338 -27.96 17.95 13.07
CA SER A 338 -27.40 16.60 13.22
C SER A 338 -25.89 16.64 13.53
N SER A 339 -25.40 15.57 14.17
CA SER A 339 -23.99 15.31 14.50
C SER A 339 -23.55 13.98 13.90
N ARG A 340 -22.47 13.97 13.13
CA ARG A 340 -21.82 12.76 12.61
C ARG A 340 -20.71 12.34 13.56
N LEU A 341 -20.87 11.19 14.22
CA LEU A 341 -19.89 10.68 15.18
C LEU A 341 -19.13 9.49 14.60
N ALA A 342 -17.81 9.51 14.77
CA ALA A 342 -16.94 8.36 14.58
C ALA A 342 -16.36 7.96 15.95
N VAL A 343 -16.61 6.73 16.40
CA VAL A 343 -16.13 6.23 17.70
C VAL A 343 -15.12 5.11 17.46
N ARG A 344 -13.92 5.25 18.00
CA ARG A 344 -12.87 4.21 17.96
C ARG A 344 -13.01 3.27 19.16
N LEU A 345 -13.13 1.98 18.86
CA LEU A 345 -13.38 0.88 19.79
C LEU A 345 -12.06 0.31 20.36
N PHE A 346 -12.17 -0.57 21.36
CA PHE A 346 -11.02 -1.17 22.07
C PHE A 346 -10.13 -2.08 21.20
N ASP A 347 -10.69 -2.66 20.15
CA ASP A 347 -9.98 -3.51 19.18
C ASP A 347 -9.26 -2.69 18.09
N GLY A 348 -9.29 -1.36 18.19
CA GLY A 348 -8.71 -0.44 17.21
C GLY A 348 -9.61 -0.14 16.01
N SER A 349 -10.75 -0.84 15.87
CA SER A 349 -11.74 -0.58 14.83
C SER A 349 -12.54 0.70 15.10
N SER A 350 -13.26 1.23 14.11
CA SER A 350 -14.04 2.46 14.25
C SER A 350 -15.46 2.27 13.73
N ILE A 351 -16.45 2.62 14.54
CA ILE A 351 -17.86 2.64 14.18
C ILE A 351 -18.32 4.07 13.90
N ARG A 352 -19.24 4.26 12.97
CA ARG A 352 -19.74 5.58 12.56
C ARG A 352 -21.26 5.61 12.52
N ASN A 353 -21.86 6.70 13.01
CA ASN A 353 -23.30 6.92 12.94
C ASN A 353 -23.64 8.41 12.91
N THR A 354 -24.86 8.74 12.51
CA THR A 354 -25.38 10.11 12.47
C THR A 354 -26.52 10.25 13.49
N PHE A 355 -26.34 11.14 14.46
CA PHE A 355 -27.29 11.46 15.52
C PHE A 355 -27.94 12.83 15.27
N LYS A 356 -29.09 13.11 15.89
CA LYS A 356 -29.65 14.46 15.93
C LYS A 356 -28.88 15.32 16.93
N ALA A 357 -28.83 16.62 16.72
CA ALA A 357 -28.15 17.54 17.63
C ALA A 357 -28.77 17.59 19.04
N THR A 358 -30.03 17.16 19.18
CA THR A 358 -30.77 17.01 20.45
C THR A 358 -30.58 15.65 21.11
N ASP A 359 -29.95 14.70 20.43
CA ASP A 359 -29.69 13.39 21.01
C ASP A 359 -28.67 13.53 22.14
N THR A 360 -28.78 12.67 23.15
CA THR A 360 -27.93 12.73 24.35
C THR A 360 -26.72 11.83 24.21
N LEU A 361 -25.69 12.07 25.03
CA LEU A 361 -24.53 11.18 25.11
C LEU A 361 -24.93 9.75 25.54
N GLU A 362 -25.99 9.61 26.35
CA GLU A 362 -26.59 8.32 26.73
C GLU A 362 -27.02 7.50 25.50
N GLN A 363 -27.65 8.13 24.51
CA GLN A 363 -28.08 7.47 23.27
C GLN A 363 -26.88 7.03 22.41
N VAL A 364 -25.79 7.80 22.43
CA VAL A 364 -24.52 7.41 21.77
C VAL A 364 -23.90 6.21 22.47
N ARG A 365 -23.94 6.19 23.81
CA ARG A 365 -23.45 5.06 24.63
C ARG A 365 -24.26 3.79 24.40
N GLN A 366 -25.59 3.90 24.30
CA GLN A 366 -26.46 2.79 23.95
C GLN A 366 -26.12 2.22 22.57
N TRP A 367 -25.91 3.08 21.56
CA TRP A 367 -25.50 2.66 20.23
C TRP A 367 -24.12 1.96 20.20
N ILE A 368 -23.16 2.43 21.01
CA ILE A 368 -21.85 1.77 21.18
C ILE A 368 -22.04 0.36 21.76
N ASN A 369 -22.87 0.23 22.80
CA ASN A 369 -23.14 -1.06 23.46
C ASN A 369 -23.89 -2.04 22.55
N ASP A 370 -24.89 -1.58 21.79
CA ASP A 370 -25.63 -2.40 20.81
C ASP A 370 -24.73 -2.90 19.68
N SER A 371 -23.68 -2.13 19.34
CA SER A 371 -22.67 -2.52 18.36
C SER A 371 -21.62 -3.50 18.90
N GLN A 372 -21.58 -3.72 20.22
CA GLN A 372 -20.67 -4.64 20.91
C GLN A 372 -21.39 -5.50 21.97
N PRO A 373 -22.30 -6.43 21.56
CA PRO A 373 -22.98 -7.31 22.50
C PRO A 373 -21.98 -8.29 23.13
N GLY A 374 -21.54 -8.00 24.36
CA GLY A 374 -20.63 -8.86 25.13
C GLY A 374 -19.53 -8.13 25.92
N SER A 375 -19.35 -6.81 25.77
CA SER A 375 -18.39 -6.04 26.58
C SER A 375 -19.07 -5.37 27.77
N GLU A 376 -18.97 -5.96 28.97
CA GLU A 376 -19.42 -5.34 30.24
C GLU A 376 -18.36 -4.38 30.84
N ASP A 377 -17.37 -3.96 30.06
CA ASP A 377 -16.29 -3.09 30.55
C ASP A 377 -16.80 -1.65 30.75
N ALA A 378 -16.60 -1.07 31.93
CA ALA A 378 -16.87 0.35 32.14
C ALA A 378 -15.92 1.21 31.29
N TYR A 379 -16.43 2.25 30.61
CA TYR A 379 -15.61 3.07 29.70
C TYR A 379 -15.97 4.56 29.71
N ASN A 380 -14.97 5.38 29.42
CA ASN A 380 -15.09 6.81 29.18
C ASN A 380 -15.01 7.11 27.67
N ILE A 381 -15.80 8.09 27.22
CA ILE A 381 -15.79 8.59 25.84
C ILE A 381 -14.90 9.83 25.80
N VAL A 382 -13.86 9.83 24.96
CA VAL A 382 -12.83 10.89 24.91
C VAL A 382 -12.68 11.43 23.49
N GLN A 383 -12.73 12.74 23.31
CA GLN A 383 -12.27 13.44 22.10
C GLN A 383 -10.79 13.80 22.28
N LEU A 384 -9.96 13.55 21.27
CA LEU A 384 -8.50 13.74 21.37
C LEU A 384 -8.08 15.21 21.17
N ILE A 385 -8.76 15.96 20.29
CA ILE A 385 -8.42 17.35 19.97
C ILE A 385 -9.71 18.17 19.73
N PRO A 386 -9.97 19.22 20.54
CA PRO A 386 -9.37 19.45 21.85
C PRO A 386 -9.62 18.25 22.78
N SER A 387 -8.65 17.91 23.65
CA SER A 387 -8.79 16.77 24.56
C SER A 387 -9.94 17.00 25.54
N ARG A 388 -11.03 16.25 25.39
CA ARG A 388 -12.23 16.34 26.24
C ARG A 388 -12.73 14.96 26.62
N THR A 389 -12.99 14.73 27.89
CA THR A 389 -13.64 13.51 28.37
C THR A 389 -15.09 13.82 28.71
N PHE A 390 -16.02 13.05 28.16
CA PHE A 390 -17.44 13.24 28.37
C PHE A 390 -17.94 12.26 29.43
N THR A 391 -18.41 12.79 30.56
CA THR A 391 -18.94 12.01 31.70
C THR A 391 -20.39 12.33 32.01
N ASP A 392 -20.95 13.36 31.38
CA ASP A 392 -22.32 13.82 31.62
C ASP A 392 -23.25 13.27 30.54
N GLU A 393 -23.92 12.17 30.89
CA GLU A 393 -24.79 11.41 29.98
C GLU A 393 -26.06 12.17 29.59
N SER A 394 -26.43 13.20 30.37
CA SER A 394 -27.68 13.96 30.21
C SER A 394 -27.60 15.10 29.20
N LYS A 395 -26.37 15.47 28.79
CA LYS A 395 -26.16 16.59 27.86
C LYS A 395 -26.40 16.19 26.41
N MET A 396 -26.97 17.12 25.65
CA MET A 396 -27.19 16.95 24.22
C MET A 396 -25.86 17.10 23.46
N LEU A 397 -25.73 16.42 22.31
CA LEU A 397 -24.52 16.50 21.48
C LEU A 397 -24.18 17.93 21.04
N ARG A 398 -25.19 18.80 20.85
CA ARG A 398 -24.98 20.23 20.59
C ARG A 398 -24.34 20.96 21.78
N ASP A 399 -24.77 20.64 23.00
CA ASP A 399 -24.31 21.30 24.23
C ASP A 399 -22.90 20.80 24.61
N LEU A 400 -22.51 19.63 24.10
CA LEU A 400 -21.16 19.07 24.18
C LEU A 400 -20.22 19.54 23.07
N GLU A 401 -20.70 20.41 22.16
CA GLU A 401 -19.96 20.90 20.99
C GLU A 401 -19.48 19.77 20.04
N LEU A 402 -20.24 18.66 19.97
CA LEU A 402 -19.96 17.52 19.10
C LEU A 402 -20.61 17.66 17.70
N CYS A 403 -21.26 18.79 17.42
CA CYS A 403 -21.86 19.12 16.12
C CYS A 403 -20.93 20.04 15.30
N PRO A 404 -20.84 19.89 13.96
CA PRO A 404 -21.58 18.94 13.11
C PRO A 404 -20.94 17.55 12.98
N SER A 405 -19.69 17.39 13.42
CA SER A 405 -19.00 16.09 13.42
C SER A 405 -17.92 16.01 14.48
N ALA A 406 -17.75 14.84 15.10
CA ALA A 406 -16.70 14.60 16.07
C ALA A 406 -16.14 13.17 16.01
N THR A 407 -14.86 13.03 16.34
CA THR A 407 -14.19 11.72 16.50
C THR A 407 -13.92 11.48 17.99
N LEU A 408 -14.40 10.34 18.48
CA LEU A 408 -14.37 9.94 19.88
C LEU A 408 -13.61 8.62 20.02
N VAL A 409 -13.05 8.36 21.19
CA VAL A 409 -12.26 7.17 21.51
C VAL A 409 -12.75 6.61 22.84
N LEU A 410 -12.92 5.29 22.91
CA LEU A 410 -13.27 4.60 24.15
C LEU A 410 -12.03 4.33 24.99
N LYS A 411 -12.07 4.68 26.28
CA LYS A 411 -11.03 4.40 27.26
C LYS A 411 -11.62 3.53 28.38
N LYS A 412 -11.03 2.36 28.64
CA LYS A 412 -11.48 1.48 29.74
C LYS A 412 -11.29 2.18 31.09
N THR A 413 -12.29 2.03 31.96
CA THR A 413 -12.29 2.47 33.35
C THR A 413 -12.11 1.22 34.20
N ALA A 414 -11.09 1.19 35.05
CA ALA A 414 -10.92 0.09 35.99
C ALA A 414 -12.10 0.08 36.99
N THR A 415 -12.91 -0.97 36.96
CA THR A 415 -13.95 -1.22 37.97
C THR A 415 -13.26 -1.68 39.26
N ALA A 416 -13.37 -0.86 40.30
CA ALA A 416 -12.97 -1.22 41.65
C ALA A 416 -14.03 -2.15 42.28
N SER A 417 -13.67 -3.40 42.55
CA SER A 417 -14.34 -4.17 43.62
C SER A 417 -13.45 -5.31 44.16
N SER A 418 -13.20 -5.21 45.47
CA SER A 418 -12.82 -6.25 46.45
C SER A 418 -11.39 -6.21 47.00
N ALA A 419 -11.21 -5.50 48.13
CA ALA A 419 -10.73 -6.06 49.41
C ALA A 419 -10.80 -5.00 50.53
N TYR A 420 -11.67 -5.23 51.52
CA TYR A 420 -11.91 -4.38 52.70
C TYR A 420 -11.00 -4.76 53.89
N LYS A 421 -10.57 -3.75 54.66
CA LYS A 421 -10.43 -3.65 56.14
C LYS A 421 -9.06 -3.19 56.64
N GLY A 422 -9.05 -2.05 57.34
CA GLY A 422 -8.06 -1.75 58.39
C GLY A 422 -7.60 -0.29 58.55
N SER A 423 -8.50 0.57 59.06
CA SER A 423 -8.24 1.79 59.88
C SER A 423 -7.18 2.86 59.47
N GLY A 424 -7.61 4.13 59.33
CA GLY A 424 -6.88 5.19 60.06
C GLY A 424 -6.66 6.61 59.53
N GLY A 425 -7.07 7.03 58.32
CA GLY A 425 -7.11 8.45 57.85
C GLY A 425 -5.77 9.23 57.66
N PRO A 426 -5.75 10.46 57.09
CA PRO A 426 -6.74 11.13 56.24
C PRO A 426 -6.24 11.38 54.78
N SER A 427 -7.21 11.60 53.89
CA SER A 427 -7.16 12.40 52.65
C SER A 427 -6.04 12.15 51.62
N SER A 428 -6.43 11.46 50.55
CA SER A 428 -6.06 11.68 49.14
C SER A 428 -4.90 12.64 48.85
N THR A 429 -3.74 12.12 48.48
CA THR A 429 -2.74 12.89 47.72
C THR A 429 -2.01 11.93 46.78
N LEU A 430 -1.77 12.38 45.54
CA LEU A 430 -1.04 11.74 44.43
C LEU A 430 -1.93 10.72 43.67
N ILE A 431 -2.35 10.95 42.43
CA ILE A 431 -1.50 11.14 41.24
C ILE A 431 -2.09 12.24 40.35
N ASN A 432 -1.36 13.34 40.28
CA ASN A 432 -1.57 14.46 39.38
C ASN A 432 -0.17 14.95 38.97
N TYR A 433 0.58 14.18 38.18
CA TYR A 433 1.87 14.60 37.63
C TYR A 433 2.14 13.91 36.29
N GLY A 434 2.35 14.71 35.24
CA GLY A 434 2.87 14.22 33.96
C GLY A 434 2.42 14.89 32.66
N TRP A 435 1.68 16.01 32.65
CA TRP A 435 1.32 16.70 31.37
C TRP A 435 1.43 18.24 31.39
N SER A 436 2.10 18.84 32.38
CA SER A 436 2.29 20.30 32.47
C SER A 436 3.62 20.82 31.92
N ALA A 437 4.44 19.98 31.27
CA ALA A 437 5.77 20.36 30.78
C ALA A 437 5.88 20.57 29.25
N LEU A 438 4.76 20.60 28.50
CA LEU A 438 4.76 20.87 27.05
C LEU A 438 3.90 22.06 26.61
N SER A 439 3.63 23.00 27.52
CA SER A 439 2.92 24.24 27.19
C SER A 439 3.66 25.48 27.68
N LEU A 440 4.71 25.94 26.97
CA LEU A 440 5.01 27.38 26.79
C LEU A 440 6.22 27.67 25.86
N VAL A 441 6.00 27.65 24.53
CA VAL A 441 6.52 28.64 23.55
C VAL A 441 5.51 28.55 22.41
N GLY A 442 4.81 29.57 21.89
CA GLY A 442 4.79 31.02 22.04
C GLY A 442 4.01 31.50 20.81
N LYS A 443 2.90 32.21 21.02
CA LYS A 443 1.92 32.61 19.98
C LYS A 443 2.51 33.56 18.92
N ALA A 444 2.46 33.16 17.65
CA ALA A 444 2.21 33.95 16.43
C ALA A 444 2.20 32.92 15.26
N ALA A 445 1.22 32.73 14.39
CA ALA A 445 0.07 33.53 14.00
C ALA A 445 -1.17 32.64 13.87
N SER A 446 -2.28 33.20 14.34
CA SER A 446 -3.66 32.78 14.12
C SER A 446 -4.10 33.03 12.68
N THR A 447 -5.30 32.51 12.36
CA THR A 447 -6.18 32.71 11.17
C THR A 447 -5.82 31.91 9.91
N ALA A 448 -6.71 31.10 9.32
CA ALA A 448 -8.04 30.64 9.72
C ALA A 448 -8.39 29.38 8.90
N TYR A 449 -8.70 28.28 9.60
CA TYR A 449 -9.54 27.19 9.11
C TYR A 449 -10.95 27.41 9.66
N ALA A 450 -11.96 26.94 8.92
CA ALA A 450 -13.41 27.11 9.09
C ALA A 450 -13.93 28.43 8.49
N THR A 451 -14.80 28.41 7.47
CA THR A 451 -16.16 27.87 7.56
C THR A 451 -16.62 27.14 6.30
N ALA A 452 -17.12 25.91 6.48
CA ALA A 452 -18.12 25.34 5.59
C ALA A 452 -19.50 25.93 5.95
N SER A 453 -20.31 26.26 4.95
CA SER A 453 -21.75 26.36 5.13
C SER A 453 -22.49 25.95 3.86
N TYR A 454 -23.15 24.79 3.96
CA TYR A 454 -24.31 24.44 3.17
C TYR A 454 -25.44 25.45 3.43
N TYR A 455 -26.10 25.91 2.37
CA TYR A 455 -27.53 26.22 2.40
C TYR A 455 -28.16 25.84 1.06
N ASN A 456 -29.24 25.08 1.14
CA ASN A 456 -30.25 24.88 0.10
C ASN A 456 -31.55 25.45 0.68
N PRO A 457 -32.36 26.16 -0.12
CA PRO A 457 -33.76 25.75 -0.18
C PRO A 457 -34.32 25.74 -1.61
N LEU A 458 -35.05 24.65 -1.89
CA LEU A 458 -35.94 24.42 -3.02
C LEU A 458 -37.06 25.47 -3.13
N ALA A 459 -37.39 25.91 -4.35
CA ALA A 459 -38.77 25.96 -4.87
C ALA A 459 -38.79 26.11 -6.41
N PRO A 460 -39.85 25.62 -7.10
CA PRO A 460 -39.87 25.37 -8.54
C PRO A 460 -40.58 26.47 -9.35
N ALA A 461 -40.32 26.53 -10.66
CA ALA A 461 -41.17 27.23 -11.62
C ALA A 461 -41.25 26.42 -12.92
N GLU A 462 -42.50 26.15 -13.32
CA GLU A 462 -42.95 25.51 -14.56
C GLU A 462 -42.67 26.36 -15.79
N GLY A 463 -42.59 25.75 -16.98
CA GLY A 463 -42.64 26.49 -18.24
C GLY A 463 -42.24 25.75 -19.52
N SER A 464 -43.17 24.93 -20.05
CA SER A 464 -43.60 24.86 -21.46
C SER A 464 -42.60 24.62 -22.63
N ALA A 465 -42.79 23.45 -23.26
CA ALA A 465 -43.06 23.18 -24.69
C ALA A 465 -42.05 23.49 -25.83
N GLY A 466 -41.95 22.50 -26.74
CA GLY A 466 -41.44 22.57 -28.13
C GLY A 466 -40.53 21.39 -28.45
N SER A 467 -41.01 20.25 -28.98
CA SER A 467 -41.28 20.00 -30.42
C SER A 467 -40.14 20.52 -31.30
N SER A 468 -39.50 19.82 -32.23
CA SER A 468 -39.67 18.57 -32.97
C SER A 468 -38.56 18.61 -34.02
N GLY A 469 -38.03 17.49 -34.51
CA GLY A 469 -37.26 17.55 -35.77
C GLY A 469 -36.23 16.46 -35.95
N SER A 470 -36.71 15.28 -36.29
CA SER A 470 -35.96 14.27 -37.04
C SER A 470 -35.41 14.85 -38.35
N ALA A 471 -34.21 14.46 -38.77
CA ALA A 471 -33.98 13.92 -40.11
C ALA A 471 -32.53 13.46 -40.30
N ASN A 472 -32.42 12.18 -40.66
CA ASN A 472 -31.29 11.57 -41.33
C ASN A 472 -30.80 12.39 -42.54
N SER A 473 -29.49 12.35 -42.80
CA SER A 473 -29.02 12.15 -44.17
C SER A 473 -27.75 11.30 -44.20
N SER A 474 -27.94 10.10 -44.72
CA SER A 474 -26.93 9.20 -45.25
C SER A 474 -26.42 9.72 -46.60
N THR A 475 -25.12 9.63 -46.87
CA THR A 475 -24.62 9.29 -48.22
C THR A 475 -23.33 8.48 -48.14
N ASN A 476 -23.33 7.42 -48.96
CA ASN A 476 -22.33 6.38 -49.14
C ASN A 476 -21.23 6.80 -50.12
N ASN A 477 -20.02 6.24 -49.96
CA ASN A 477 -19.25 5.47 -50.95
C ASN A 477 -17.79 5.33 -50.46
N ALA A 478 -16.99 4.29 -50.75
CA ALA A 478 -17.16 2.94 -51.26
C ALA A 478 -15.75 2.28 -51.29
N GLY A 479 -15.70 0.94 -51.13
CA GLY A 479 -14.56 0.07 -51.49
C GLY A 479 -13.58 -0.24 -50.36
N GLY A 480 -13.20 -1.48 -50.04
CA GLY A 480 -13.43 -2.78 -50.65
C GLY A 480 -12.97 -3.90 -49.70
N SER A 481 -13.58 -5.08 -49.86
CA SER A 481 -13.64 -6.22 -48.93
C SER A 481 -12.42 -7.16 -48.97
N SER A 482 -12.06 -7.78 -47.83
CA SER A 482 -11.98 -9.25 -47.76
C SER A 482 -12.04 -9.83 -46.33
N HIS A 483 -13.06 -10.67 -46.13
CA HIS A 483 -13.19 -11.85 -45.26
C HIS A 483 -12.74 -11.85 -43.79
N LEU A 484 -13.73 -11.81 -42.87
CA LEU A 484 -13.63 -12.37 -41.53
C LEU A 484 -14.87 -13.21 -41.19
N SER A 485 -14.62 -14.45 -40.77
CA SER A 485 -15.58 -15.41 -40.25
C SER A 485 -16.22 -14.92 -38.95
N SER A 486 -17.52 -15.13 -38.84
CA SER A 486 -18.37 -14.76 -37.71
C SER A 486 -18.04 -15.53 -36.42
N GLY A 487 -17.34 -14.87 -35.50
CA GLY A 487 -17.25 -15.23 -34.10
C GLY A 487 -17.90 -14.15 -33.24
N ARG A 488 -19.15 -14.37 -32.81
CA ARG A 488 -19.89 -13.47 -31.93
C ARG A 488 -19.28 -13.49 -30.52
N SER A 489 -18.30 -12.63 -30.26
CA SER A 489 -17.76 -12.44 -28.90
C SER A 489 -18.50 -11.31 -28.19
N LYS A 490 -18.99 -11.59 -26.98
CA LYS A 490 -19.68 -10.63 -26.11
C LYS A 490 -18.69 -9.54 -25.71
N LYS A 491 -19.01 -8.27 -26.00
CA LYS A 491 -18.26 -7.09 -25.50
C LYS A 491 -18.18 -7.17 -23.98
N LYS A 492 -16.95 -7.29 -23.46
CA LYS A 492 -16.61 -7.02 -22.07
C LYS A 492 -16.02 -5.61 -22.06
N ASP A 493 -16.70 -4.71 -21.37
CA ASP A 493 -16.39 -3.29 -21.28
C ASP A 493 -15.04 -3.06 -20.62
N SER A 494 -13.99 -2.90 -21.42
CA SER A 494 -12.69 -2.44 -20.96
C SER A 494 -12.52 -0.96 -21.29
N GLU A 495 -12.01 -0.22 -20.32
CA GLU A 495 -11.45 1.11 -20.50
C GLU A 495 -10.41 1.03 -21.63
N VAL A 496 -10.65 1.76 -22.72
CA VAL A 496 -9.75 1.75 -23.88
C VAL A 496 -8.50 2.53 -23.47
N SER A 497 -7.43 1.81 -23.11
CA SER A 497 -6.09 2.38 -23.14
C SER A 497 -5.91 3.00 -24.52
N TYR A 498 -5.76 4.32 -24.57
CA TYR A 498 -5.66 5.03 -25.82
C TYR A 498 -4.35 4.64 -26.51
N ASN A 499 -4.44 3.69 -27.45
CA ASN A 499 -3.35 3.22 -28.30
C ASN A 499 -2.98 4.20 -29.42
N GLY A 500 -3.54 5.42 -29.40
CA GLY A 500 -2.99 6.50 -30.18
C GLY A 500 -1.67 6.86 -29.55
N PHE A 501 -0.62 6.33 -30.16
CA PHE A 501 0.59 7.08 -30.24
C PHE A 501 0.29 8.35 -31.02
N PRO A 502 0.68 9.50 -30.45
CA PRO A 502 1.22 10.50 -31.34
C PRO A 502 2.27 11.37 -30.64
N TYR A 503 3.26 11.73 -31.44
CA TYR A 503 4.06 12.94 -31.24
C TYR A 503 3.12 14.17 -31.24
N SER A 504 3.67 15.37 -31.16
CA SER A 504 2.92 16.65 -31.26
C SER A 504 1.93 16.79 -32.44
N ASN A 505 1.87 15.82 -33.36
CA ASN A 505 1.03 15.78 -34.56
C ASN A 505 -0.04 14.67 -34.54
N ASP A 506 -0.64 14.35 -33.40
CA ASP A 506 -1.84 13.48 -33.41
C ASP A 506 -3.00 14.15 -34.09
N PRO A 507 -3.64 13.54 -35.08
CA PRO A 507 -4.96 14.00 -35.50
C PRO A 507 -5.97 13.97 -34.35
N VAL A 508 -5.92 12.95 -33.46
CA VAL A 508 -6.92 12.80 -32.39
C VAL A 508 -6.67 13.77 -31.23
N LEU A 509 -5.45 13.95 -30.72
CA LEU A 509 -5.16 15.03 -29.75
C LEU A 509 -5.33 16.43 -30.35
N GLN A 510 -5.13 16.64 -31.66
CA GLN A 510 -5.41 17.93 -32.32
C GLN A 510 -6.91 18.20 -32.48
N GLU A 511 -7.72 17.16 -32.68
CA GLU A 511 -9.19 17.26 -32.62
C GLU A 511 -9.71 17.48 -31.19
N LEU A 512 -8.90 17.18 -30.18
CA LEU A 512 -9.27 17.34 -28.79
C LEU A 512 -8.90 18.75 -28.30
N SER A 513 -9.90 19.51 -27.87
CA SER A 513 -9.79 20.91 -27.46
C SER A 513 -9.06 21.07 -26.11
N PHE A 514 -7.75 20.81 -26.06
CA PHE A 514 -6.89 20.99 -24.89
C PHE A 514 -6.10 22.30 -24.95
N LEU A 515 -6.12 23.05 -23.85
CA LEU A 515 -5.32 24.24 -23.60
C LEU A 515 -4.04 23.85 -22.85
N ALA A 516 -2.96 24.59 -23.08
CA ALA A 516 -1.71 24.41 -22.34
C ALA A 516 -1.85 24.91 -20.89
N PHE A 517 -1.48 24.08 -19.92
CA PHE A 517 -1.35 24.53 -18.52
C PHE A 517 0.09 24.98 -18.28
N ILE A 518 0.27 26.27 -18.01
CA ILE A 518 1.56 26.95 -17.95
C ILE A 518 1.89 27.36 -16.51
N VAL A 519 3.11 27.06 -16.06
CA VAL A 519 3.68 27.52 -14.80
C VAL A 519 5.05 28.10 -15.10
N ASP A 520 5.28 29.37 -14.72
CA ASP A 520 6.54 30.09 -15.00
C ASP A 520 6.98 30.07 -16.47
N GLY A 521 6.03 30.19 -17.39
CA GLY A 521 6.30 30.12 -18.83
C GLY A 521 6.61 28.73 -19.36
N VAL A 522 6.55 27.70 -18.51
CA VAL A 522 6.78 26.29 -18.88
C VAL A 522 5.45 25.56 -18.94
N GLN A 523 5.20 24.82 -20.03
CA GLN A 523 4.04 23.94 -20.10
C GLN A 523 4.25 22.71 -19.21
N VAL A 524 3.36 22.54 -18.23
CA VAL A 524 3.41 21.42 -17.27
C VAL A 524 2.24 20.45 -17.42
N GLY A 525 1.24 20.81 -18.23
CA GLY A 525 0.10 19.94 -18.50
C GLY A 525 -0.80 20.42 -19.63
N ARG A 526 -1.96 19.78 -19.74
CA ARG A 526 -3.01 20.04 -20.73
C ARG A 526 -4.40 19.95 -20.10
N MET A 527 -5.16 21.04 -20.19
CA MET A 527 -6.50 21.15 -19.64
C MET A 527 -7.53 21.12 -20.75
N HIS A 528 -8.54 20.27 -20.66
CA HIS A 528 -9.60 20.28 -21.67
C HIS A 528 -10.42 21.58 -21.57
N SER A 529 -10.81 22.14 -22.71
CA SER A 529 -11.56 23.41 -22.82
C SER A 529 -12.87 23.43 -22.02
N SER A 530 -13.48 22.27 -21.74
CA SER A 530 -14.64 22.17 -20.85
C SER A 530 -14.35 22.64 -19.42
N LEU A 531 -13.10 22.75 -19.00
CA LEU A 531 -12.71 23.33 -17.71
C LEU A 531 -12.75 24.86 -17.71
N VAL A 532 -12.67 25.52 -18.87
CA VAL A 532 -12.60 26.99 -18.96
C VAL A 532 -13.78 27.68 -18.27
N PRO A 533 -15.06 27.29 -18.49
CA PRO A 533 -16.17 27.92 -17.78
C PRO A 533 -16.06 27.82 -16.25
N HIS A 534 -15.53 26.70 -15.75
CA HIS A 534 -15.34 26.46 -14.31
C HIS A 534 -14.18 27.30 -13.74
N LEU A 535 -13.10 27.45 -14.50
CA LEU A 535 -11.97 28.33 -14.15
C LEU A 535 -12.39 29.81 -14.16
N VAL A 536 -13.19 30.23 -15.15
CA VAL A 536 -13.73 31.60 -15.23
C VAL A 536 -14.64 31.87 -14.03
N ALA A 537 -15.53 30.94 -13.69
CA ALA A 537 -16.38 31.05 -12.51
C ALA A 537 -15.54 31.15 -11.22
N PHE A 538 -14.49 30.33 -11.09
CA PHE A 538 -13.60 30.38 -9.93
C PHE A 538 -12.85 31.72 -9.82
N ASN A 539 -12.37 32.27 -10.94
CA ASN A 539 -11.74 33.59 -11.01
C ASN A 539 -12.66 34.74 -10.60
N GLN A 540 -13.99 34.57 -10.62
CA GLN A 540 -14.97 35.59 -10.22
C GLN A 540 -15.27 35.58 -8.71
N LEU A 541 -14.99 34.48 -8.00
CA LEU A 541 -15.32 34.34 -6.58
C LEU A 541 -14.37 35.12 -5.66
N SER A 542 -13.15 35.39 -6.13
CA SER A 542 -12.13 36.10 -5.38
C SER A 542 -11.20 36.86 -6.33
N ARG A 543 -10.02 37.29 -5.86
CA ARG A 543 -9.00 37.84 -6.75
C ARG A 543 -8.65 36.79 -7.81
N PRO A 544 -8.65 37.11 -9.12
CA PRO A 544 -8.36 36.12 -10.17
C PRO A 544 -7.05 35.38 -9.90
N ILE A 545 -7.05 34.06 -10.08
CA ILE A 545 -5.90 33.21 -9.84
C ILE A 545 -5.26 32.79 -11.16
N PHE A 546 -6.07 32.64 -12.20
CA PHE A 546 -5.60 32.22 -13.52
C PHE A 546 -5.72 33.34 -14.55
N HIS A 547 -4.69 33.50 -15.37
CA HIS A 547 -4.77 34.14 -16.67
C HIS A 547 -5.21 33.09 -17.69
N ILE A 548 -6.35 33.30 -18.34
CA ILE A 548 -6.94 32.33 -19.28
C ILE A 548 -6.97 33.00 -20.67
N THR A 549 -6.38 32.33 -21.66
CA THR A 549 -6.41 32.71 -23.07
C THR A 549 -7.14 31.65 -23.89
N GLU A 550 -7.22 31.84 -25.21
CA GLU A 550 -7.81 30.84 -26.11
C GLU A 550 -7.05 29.49 -26.07
N ASP A 551 -5.73 29.54 -25.92
CA ASP A 551 -4.86 28.36 -26.03
C ASP A 551 -4.20 27.94 -24.71
N SER A 552 -4.31 28.73 -23.63
CA SER A 552 -3.56 28.47 -22.40
C SER A 552 -4.26 28.93 -21.12
N VAL A 553 -3.87 28.28 -20.03
CA VAL A 553 -4.20 28.65 -18.65
C VAL A 553 -2.88 28.78 -17.89
N ALA A 554 -2.63 29.95 -17.31
CA ALA A 554 -1.44 30.23 -16.50
C ALA A 554 -1.84 30.84 -15.16
N PHE A 555 -0.98 30.75 -14.14
CA PHE A 555 -1.19 31.51 -12.91
C PHE A 555 -1.00 33.02 -13.12
N MET A 556 -1.75 33.84 -12.37
CA MET A 556 -1.52 35.28 -12.30
C MET A 556 -0.15 35.58 -11.65
N PRO A 557 0.51 36.71 -11.98
CA PRO A 557 1.88 36.98 -11.52
C PRO A 557 2.09 37.06 -9.99
N TRP A 558 1.02 37.23 -9.20
CA TRP A 558 1.10 37.24 -7.73
C TRP A 558 0.98 35.85 -7.10
N ILE A 559 0.70 34.81 -7.89
CA ILE A 559 0.72 33.40 -7.49
C ILE A 559 2.05 32.80 -7.99
N ALA A 560 3.15 33.28 -7.40
CA ALA A 560 4.50 33.18 -7.95
C ALA A 560 5.34 32.04 -7.35
N ASP A 561 4.88 31.41 -6.29
CA ASP A 561 5.64 30.40 -5.55
C ASP A 561 4.83 29.12 -5.33
N TYR A 562 5.54 28.06 -4.92
CA TYR A 562 4.96 26.75 -4.64
C TYR A 562 3.77 26.81 -3.67
N GLU A 563 3.88 27.56 -2.57
CA GLU A 563 2.87 27.56 -1.51
C GLU A 563 1.58 28.24 -1.99
N SER A 564 1.70 29.41 -2.63
CA SER A 564 0.57 30.15 -3.21
C SER A 564 -0.11 29.37 -4.34
N ARG A 565 0.64 28.70 -5.22
CA ARG A 565 0.08 27.86 -6.30
C ARG A 565 -0.65 26.65 -5.76
N SER A 566 -0.03 25.93 -4.83
CA SER A 566 -0.60 24.72 -4.23
C SER A 566 -1.86 25.06 -3.45
N ALA A 567 -1.85 26.15 -2.67
CA ALA A 567 -3.02 26.64 -1.95
C ALA A 567 -4.17 27.03 -2.90
N ALA A 568 -3.86 27.72 -4.00
CA ALA A 568 -4.85 28.12 -4.98
C ALA A 568 -5.52 26.91 -5.67
N ILE A 569 -4.71 25.91 -6.06
CA ILE A 569 -5.22 24.66 -6.63
C ILE A 569 -6.05 23.90 -5.60
N ALA A 570 -5.57 23.77 -4.36
CA ALA A 570 -6.28 23.06 -3.29
C ALA A 570 -7.64 23.70 -2.99
N GLN A 571 -7.71 25.03 -2.89
CA GLN A 571 -8.96 25.77 -2.68
C GLN A 571 -9.96 25.52 -3.81
N MET A 572 -9.51 25.58 -5.06
CA MET A 572 -10.36 25.31 -6.22
C MET A 572 -10.89 23.87 -6.22
N LEU A 573 -10.01 22.90 -5.96
CA LEU A 573 -10.38 21.49 -5.93
C LEU A 573 -11.33 21.16 -4.77
N ASP A 574 -11.18 21.83 -3.62
CA ASP A 574 -12.10 21.69 -2.48
C ASP A 574 -13.52 22.17 -2.83
N GLN A 575 -13.63 23.21 -3.67
CA GLN A 575 -14.92 23.63 -4.20
C GLN A 575 -15.46 22.64 -5.24
N TRP A 576 -14.63 22.24 -6.20
CA TRP A 576 -15.04 21.38 -7.32
C TRP A 576 -15.40 19.96 -6.89
N ARG A 577 -14.83 19.43 -5.80
CA ARG A 577 -15.18 18.08 -5.31
C ARG A 577 -16.62 17.98 -4.80
N GLY A 578 -17.29 19.11 -4.54
CA GLY A 578 -18.73 19.16 -4.26
C GLY A 578 -19.62 18.93 -5.49
N ASP A 579 -19.06 19.05 -6.70
CA ASP A 579 -19.74 18.92 -7.98
C ASP A 579 -19.24 17.69 -8.75
N LEU A 580 -19.66 16.52 -8.28
CA LEU A 580 -19.26 15.23 -8.87
C LEU A 580 -19.88 14.98 -10.25
N ASP A 581 -20.88 15.75 -10.66
CA ASP A 581 -21.48 15.64 -11.99
C ASP A 581 -20.52 16.17 -13.06
N ASN A 582 -19.84 17.29 -12.78
CA ASN A 582 -18.81 17.85 -13.66
C ASN A 582 -17.42 17.26 -13.39
N PHE A 583 -17.13 16.83 -12.16
CA PHE A 583 -15.81 16.38 -11.72
C PHE A 583 -15.81 14.99 -11.08
N ALA A 584 -16.41 14.01 -11.75
CA ALA A 584 -16.55 12.63 -11.24
C ALA A 584 -15.22 12.01 -10.73
N CYS A 585 -14.08 12.35 -11.34
CA CYS A 585 -12.75 11.91 -10.90
C CYS A 585 -12.43 12.28 -9.44
N LEU A 586 -12.95 13.41 -8.94
CA LEU A 586 -12.70 13.90 -7.59
C LEU A 586 -13.39 13.07 -6.51
N SER A 587 -14.33 12.18 -6.87
CA SER A 587 -14.85 11.15 -5.96
C SER A 587 -13.75 10.19 -5.47
N GLY A 588 -12.65 10.08 -6.21
CA GLY A 588 -11.47 9.29 -5.86
C GLY A 588 -10.43 10.07 -5.03
N TRP A 589 -10.85 11.07 -4.26
CA TRP A 589 -10.01 11.82 -3.32
C TRP A 589 -9.31 10.88 -2.33
N ARG A 590 -8.01 11.09 -2.10
CA ARG A 590 -7.15 10.22 -1.28
C ARG A 590 -6.34 10.97 -0.23
N ASP A 591 -6.43 12.30 -0.19
CA ASP A 591 -5.55 13.14 0.64
C ASP A 591 -4.07 12.86 0.32
N GLU A 592 -3.80 12.66 -0.97
CA GLU A 592 -2.49 12.29 -1.49
C GLU A 592 -2.10 13.26 -2.60
N LEU A 593 -1.19 14.16 -2.25
CA LEU A 593 -0.69 15.16 -3.19
C LEU A 593 0.38 14.57 -4.09
N TYR A 594 0.36 14.92 -5.37
CA TYR A 594 1.41 14.67 -6.36
C TYR A 594 2.14 15.98 -6.69
N GLY A 595 3.44 15.90 -6.93
CA GLY A 595 4.25 17.05 -7.35
C GLY A 595 4.13 17.32 -8.86
N VAL A 596 4.00 18.60 -9.24
CA VAL A 596 4.08 19.05 -10.63
C VAL A 596 5.40 19.79 -10.83
N TYR A 597 6.20 19.34 -11.78
CA TYR A 597 7.59 19.77 -11.95
C TYR A 597 7.78 20.70 -13.14
N THR A 598 8.76 21.59 -13.05
CA THR A 598 9.22 22.43 -14.16
C THR A 598 10.73 22.29 -14.34
N HIS A 599 11.29 22.88 -15.40
CA HIS A 599 12.76 22.99 -15.54
C HIS A 599 13.39 23.99 -14.56
N ILE A 600 12.56 24.86 -13.99
CA ILE A 600 12.91 25.86 -12.97
C ILE A 600 12.84 25.16 -11.61
N THR A 601 13.94 25.25 -10.87
CA THR A 601 14.13 24.54 -9.58
C THR A 601 14.63 25.49 -8.50
N ASP A 602 14.35 26.79 -8.67
CA ASP A 602 14.72 27.80 -7.69
C ASP A 602 14.01 27.50 -6.36
N PRO A 603 14.75 27.29 -5.26
CA PRO A 603 14.16 27.04 -3.94
C PRO A 603 13.26 28.19 -3.44
N ALA A 604 13.37 29.40 -4.00
CA ALA A 604 12.48 30.51 -3.67
C ALA A 604 11.07 30.34 -4.25
N THR A 605 10.92 29.61 -5.35
CA THR A 605 9.62 29.43 -6.05
C THR A 605 9.15 27.98 -6.09
N THR A 606 10.01 27.03 -5.73
CA THR A 606 9.75 25.59 -5.78
C THR A 606 10.02 24.92 -4.44
N LYS A 607 9.37 23.78 -4.18
CA LYS A 607 9.59 22.96 -2.99
C LYS A 607 9.96 21.54 -3.39
N GLY A 608 11.16 21.11 -3.03
CA GLY A 608 11.69 19.81 -3.48
C GLY A 608 11.71 19.66 -5.00
N GLY A 609 11.94 20.78 -5.72
CA GLY A 609 11.92 20.85 -7.19
C GLY A 609 10.53 20.90 -7.83
N ALA A 610 9.43 20.73 -7.09
CA ALA A 610 8.08 20.88 -7.62
C ALA A 610 7.66 22.36 -7.62
N ALA A 611 7.00 22.78 -8.69
CA ALA A 611 6.45 24.14 -8.82
C ALA A 611 5.09 24.30 -8.14
N LEU A 612 4.37 23.19 -7.93
CA LEU A 612 3.15 23.10 -7.10
C LEU A 612 2.86 21.63 -6.77
N ALA A 613 1.99 21.41 -5.79
CA ALA A 613 1.41 20.12 -5.49
C ALA A 613 -0.10 20.11 -5.76
N ILE A 614 -0.62 18.97 -6.21
CA ILE A 614 -2.02 18.79 -6.60
C ILE A 614 -2.55 17.46 -6.11
N GLU A 615 -3.83 17.39 -5.73
CA GLU A 615 -4.45 16.13 -5.34
C GLU A 615 -4.40 15.08 -6.47
N ARG A 616 -4.03 13.84 -6.12
CA ARG A 616 -3.86 12.72 -7.06
C ARG A 616 -5.05 12.52 -8.00
N SER A 617 -6.27 12.65 -7.49
CA SER A 617 -7.51 12.47 -8.26
C SER A 617 -7.72 13.54 -9.34
N ALA A 618 -7.08 14.70 -9.20
CA ALA A 618 -7.19 15.84 -10.10
C ALA A 618 -6.11 15.87 -11.19
N CYS A 619 -5.08 15.02 -11.15
CA CYS A 619 -3.99 15.02 -12.14
C CYS A 619 -4.49 14.96 -13.59
N GLY A 620 -5.53 14.14 -13.84
CA GLY A 620 -6.16 14.00 -15.15
C GLY A 620 -6.91 15.25 -15.65
N LEU A 621 -7.40 16.10 -14.74
CA LEU A 621 -8.06 17.38 -15.09
C LEU A 621 -7.03 18.39 -15.62
N PHE A 622 -5.85 18.41 -15.01
CA PHE A 622 -4.78 19.35 -15.37
C PHE A 622 -3.83 18.82 -16.44
N GLY A 623 -3.93 17.53 -16.79
CA GLY A 623 -3.04 16.90 -17.75
C GLY A 623 -1.59 16.87 -17.31
N VAL A 624 -1.34 16.90 -16.00
CA VAL A 624 0.01 16.98 -15.43
C VAL A 624 0.67 15.61 -15.37
N HIS A 625 2.00 15.61 -15.47
CA HIS A 625 2.81 14.39 -15.44
C HIS A 625 2.85 13.77 -14.06
N ALA A 626 2.26 12.57 -13.94
CA ALA A 626 2.25 11.78 -12.73
C ALA A 626 3.32 10.66 -12.77
N TYR A 627 3.78 10.28 -11.59
CA TYR A 627 4.80 9.24 -11.41
C TYR A 627 4.30 8.12 -10.51
N GLY A 628 4.85 6.94 -10.69
CA GLY A 628 4.61 5.77 -9.85
C GLY A 628 5.75 4.78 -9.93
N VAL A 629 5.70 3.75 -9.11
CA VAL A 629 6.69 2.66 -9.09
C VAL A 629 5.99 1.33 -9.28
N HIS A 630 6.68 0.41 -9.96
CA HIS A 630 6.23 -0.98 -10.10
C HIS A 630 7.41 -1.91 -9.80
N LEU A 631 7.20 -2.90 -8.95
CA LEU A 631 8.20 -3.90 -8.56
C LEU A 631 7.87 -5.26 -9.17
N ASN A 632 8.79 -5.79 -9.97
CA ASN A 632 8.77 -7.18 -10.38
C ASN A 632 9.50 -8.02 -9.32
N GLY A 633 8.74 -8.62 -8.41
CA GLY A 633 9.26 -9.64 -7.52
C GLY A 633 9.36 -10.97 -8.25
N TYR A 634 10.53 -11.58 -8.29
CA TYR A 634 10.73 -12.84 -8.99
C TYR A 634 11.58 -13.83 -8.18
N VAL A 635 11.47 -15.11 -8.51
CA VAL A 635 12.35 -16.15 -7.99
C VAL A 635 13.00 -16.90 -9.14
N ARG A 636 14.25 -17.28 -8.97
CA ARG A 636 15.00 -18.06 -9.95
C ARG A 636 14.75 -19.55 -9.75
N THR A 637 14.39 -20.22 -10.83
CA THR A 637 14.08 -21.66 -10.87
C THR A 637 15.13 -22.49 -11.61
N GLY A 638 16.10 -21.85 -12.25
CA GLY A 638 17.17 -22.50 -12.99
C GLY A 638 18.35 -21.57 -13.27
N PRO A 639 19.44 -22.09 -13.87
CA PRO A 639 20.66 -21.34 -14.09
C PRO A 639 20.57 -20.34 -15.24
N LYS A 640 19.58 -20.48 -16.16
CA LYS A 640 19.48 -19.57 -17.29
C LYS A 640 18.80 -18.26 -16.86
N PRO A 641 19.13 -17.11 -17.49
CA PRO A 641 18.49 -15.84 -17.21
C PRO A 641 16.95 -15.89 -17.27
N GLN A 642 16.40 -16.61 -18.24
CA GLN A 642 14.96 -16.78 -18.44
C GLN A 642 14.28 -17.76 -17.47
N ASP A 643 15.04 -18.53 -16.68
CA ASP A 643 14.49 -19.54 -15.76
C ASP A 643 14.01 -18.88 -14.47
N VAL A 644 12.97 -18.05 -14.58
CA VAL A 644 12.42 -17.25 -13.48
C VAL A 644 10.90 -17.32 -13.46
N LYS A 645 10.33 -17.14 -12.26
CA LYS A 645 8.88 -17.00 -12.03
C LYS A 645 8.59 -15.66 -11.37
N LEU A 646 7.47 -15.05 -11.71
CA LEU A 646 7.04 -13.76 -11.17
C LEU A 646 5.99 -13.94 -10.07
N TRP A 647 6.13 -13.19 -9.00
CA TRP A 647 5.05 -12.98 -8.04
C TRP A 647 4.06 -11.97 -8.61
N ILE A 648 2.83 -12.41 -8.81
CA ILE A 648 1.73 -11.62 -9.36
C ILE A 648 0.70 -11.42 -8.26
N ALA A 649 0.34 -10.16 -8.02
CA ALA A 649 -0.74 -9.80 -7.10
C ALA A 649 -2.08 -9.86 -7.81
N ARG A 650 -3.14 -10.16 -7.06
CA ARG A 650 -4.53 -9.91 -7.48
C ARG A 650 -5.09 -8.75 -6.68
N ARG A 651 -5.52 -7.70 -7.37
CA ARG A 651 -6.11 -6.50 -6.76
C ARG A 651 -7.38 -6.86 -5.99
N SER A 652 -7.60 -6.22 -4.85
CA SER A 652 -8.84 -6.36 -4.10
C SER A 652 -10.06 -5.96 -4.94
N LEU A 653 -11.21 -6.59 -4.68
CA LEU A 653 -12.48 -6.26 -5.33
C LEU A 653 -13.02 -4.90 -4.88
N THR A 654 -12.54 -4.35 -3.76
CA THR A 654 -12.93 -3.05 -3.23
C THR A 654 -12.11 -1.89 -3.78
N LYS A 655 -11.05 -2.16 -4.56
CA LYS A 655 -10.23 -1.11 -5.17
C LYS A 655 -11.08 -0.21 -6.09
N PRO A 656 -10.96 1.13 -5.98
CA PRO A 656 -11.71 2.05 -6.84
C PRO A 656 -11.42 1.89 -8.34
N THR A 657 -10.21 1.45 -8.69
CA THR A 657 -9.77 1.25 -10.07
C THR A 657 -9.30 -0.19 -10.29
N TYR A 658 -9.71 -0.78 -11.40
CA TYR A 658 -9.36 -2.14 -11.82
C TYR A 658 -9.55 -3.22 -10.73
N PRO A 659 -10.73 -3.30 -10.07
CA PRO A 659 -10.96 -4.29 -9.02
C PRO A 659 -10.83 -5.73 -9.55
N GLY A 660 -10.13 -6.59 -8.82
CA GLY A 660 -9.96 -8.02 -9.16
C GLY A 660 -8.98 -8.35 -10.29
N MET A 661 -8.42 -7.34 -10.98
CA MET A 661 -7.43 -7.54 -12.05
C MET A 661 -6.06 -7.95 -11.48
N LEU A 662 -5.22 -8.54 -12.31
CA LEU A 662 -3.83 -8.87 -11.96
C LEU A 662 -2.95 -7.60 -11.95
N ASP A 663 -1.97 -7.59 -11.06
CA ASP A 663 -1.03 -6.49 -10.83
C ASP A 663 0.41 -7.04 -10.72
N ASN A 664 1.40 -6.15 -10.68
CA ASN A 664 2.76 -6.52 -10.29
C ASN A 664 2.77 -6.94 -8.80
N MET A 665 3.90 -7.44 -8.29
CA MET A 665 3.99 -7.78 -6.87
C MET A 665 3.74 -6.56 -5.97
N VAL A 666 4.26 -5.40 -6.36
CA VAL A 666 4.04 -4.13 -5.67
C VAL A 666 3.89 -3.03 -6.71
N ALA A 667 2.91 -2.14 -6.56
CA ALA A 667 2.73 -1.01 -7.45
C ALA A 667 2.05 0.19 -6.77
N GLY A 668 2.80 1.29 -6.63
CA GLY A 668 2.35 2.47 -5.89
C GLY A 668 2.44 3.77 -6.68
N GLY A 669 1.57 4.70 -6.33
CA GLY A 669 1.68 6.09 -6.77
C GLY A 669 2.84 6.81 -6.07
N MET A 670 3.47 7.78 -6.74
CA MET A 670 4.50 8.60 -6.09
C MET A 670 3.91 9.90 -5.54
N GLY A 671 3.65 9.91 -4.25
CA GLY A 671 3.27 11.11 -3.52
C GLY A 671 4.36 12.19 -3.53
N PHE A 672 3.94 13.45 -3.38
CA PHE A 672 4.84 14.58 -3.24
C PHE A 672 5.74 14.40 -2.01
N GLY A 673 7.03 14.63 -2.22
CA GLY A 673 8.07 14.43 -1.22
C GLY A 673 8.65 13.02 -1.14
N HIS A 674 8.18 12.08 -1.96
CA HIS A 674 8.70 10.73 -2.01
C HIS A 674 9.71 10.56 -3.16
N SER A 675 10.81 9.88 -2.87
CA SER A 675 11.73 9.37 -3.89
C SER A 675 11.20 8.04 -4.45
N PRO A 676 11.51 7.65 -5.71
CA PRO A 676 11.11 6.34 -6.24
C PRO A 676 11.57 5.18 -5.35
N ARG A 677 12.75 5.33 -4.74
CA ARG A 677 13.33 4.35 -3.82
C ARG A 677 12.52 4.23 -2.53
N TYR A 678 12.18 5.37 -1.92
CA TYR A 678 11.32 5.38 -0.74
C TYR A 678 9.96 4.75 -1.04
N THR A 679 9.32 5.14 -2.15
CA THR A 679 8.00 4.61 -2.53
C THR A 679 8.06 3.10 -2.72
N VAL A 680 9.03 2.55 -3.45
CA VAL A 680 9.07 1.10 -3.67
C VAL A 680 9.28 0.33 -2.36
N ILE A 681 10.05 0.85 -1.40
CA ILE A 681 10.27 0.21 -0.11
C ILE A 681 9.00 0.26 0.76
N LYS A 682 8.36 1.44 0.87
CA LYS A 682 7.12 1.64 1.61
C LYS A 682 6.02 0.70 1.12
N GLU A 683 5.74 0.74 -0.18
CA GLU A 683 4.67 -0.03 -0.81
C GLU A 683 4.96 -1.54 -0.75
N SER A 684 6.24 -1.94 -0.75
CA SER A 684 6.61 -3.35 -0.61
C SER A 684 6.22 -3.94 0.74
N MET A 685 6.30 -3.13 1.80
CA MET A 685 5.82 -3.52 3.12
C MET A 685 4.28 -3.50 3.17
N GLU A 686 3.65 -2.42 2.71
CA GLU A 686 2.20 -2.21 2.81
C GLU A 686 1.37 -3.19 1.96
N GLU A 687 1.80 -3.49 0.73
CA GLU A 687 1.03 -4.35 -0.19
C GLU A 687 1.41 -5.83 -0.08
N ALA A 688 2.69 -6.12 0.21
CA ALA A 688 3.27 -7.45 0.03
C ALA A 688 3.97 -8.02 1.29
N THR A 689 3.96 -7.30 2.40
CA THR A 689 4.66 -7.68 3.66
C THR A 689 6.16 -7.95 3.44
N ILE A 690 6.76 -7.34 2.41
CA ILE A 690 8.19 -7.50 2.15
C ILE A 690 8.94 -6.54 3.06
N PRO A 691 9.79 -7.04 3.98
CA PRO A 691 10.50 -6.20 4.93
C PRO A 691 11.43 -5.20 4.23
N PRO A 692 11.64 -3.99 4.80
CA PRO A 692 12.51 -2.97 4.21
C PRO A 692 13.92 -3.46 3.88
N HIS A 693 14.52 -4.32 4.72
CA HIS A 693 15.86 -4.86 4.50
C HIS A 693 15.96 -5.80 3.28
N ILE A 694 14.83 -6.34 2.80
CA ILE A 694 14.75 -7.10 1.55
C ILE A 694 14.36 -6.16 0.41
N ALA A 695 13.35 -5.31 0.60
CA ALA A 695 12.86 -4.37 -0.41
C ALA A 695 13.95 -3.39 -0.87
N GLN A 696 14.89 -3.03 -0.01
CA GLN A 696 16.06 -2.23 -0.38
C GLN A 696 16.96 -2.91 -1.42
N ASN A 697 16.91 -4.23 -1.61
CA ASN A 697 17.68 -4.89 -2.67
C ASN A 697 17.03 -4.72 -4.06
N ALA A 698 15.85 -4.10 -4.14
CA ALA A 698 15.22 -3.79 -5.40
C ALA A 698 16.09 -2.82 -6.22
N ILE A 699 16.40 -3.21 -7.46
CA ILE A 699 17.23 -2.42 -8.38
C ILE A 699 16.35 -1.72 -9.43
N PRO A 700 16.61 -0.44 -9.76
CA PRO A 700 15.90 0.23 -10.84
C PRO A 700 16.35 -0.34 -12.19
N VAL A 701 15.39 -0.65 -13.07
CA VAL A 701 15.65 -1.36 -14.34
C VAL A 701 15.09 -0.66 -15.56
N GLY A 702 14.55 0.55 -15.41
CA GLY A 702 14.02 1.36 -16.49
C GLY A 702 12.68 1.98 -16.14
N THR A 703 11.91 2.35 -17.17
CA THR A 703 10.60 2.97 -17.01
C THR A 703 9.66 2.54 -18.13
N ILE A 704 8.36 2.48 -17.84
CA ILE A 704 7.33 2.57 -18.89
C ILE A 704 6.66 3.93 -18.84
N SER A 705 6.17 4.40 -19.98
CA SER A 705 5.54 5.71 -20.08
C SER A 705 4.40 5.67 -21.09
N TYR A 706 3.27 6.27 -20.72
CA TYR A 706 2.04 6.28 -21.49
C TYR A 706 1.20 7.51 -21.15
N ASN A 707 0.14 7.74 -21.92
CA ASN A 707 -0.85 8.75 -21.60
C ASN A 707 -2.21 8.08 -21.45
N LYS A 708 -2.84 8.25 -20.29
CA LYS A 708 -4.19 7.76 -20.04
C LYS A 708 -5.20 8.82 -20.50
N LEU A 709 -6.18 8.41 -21.28
CA LEU A 709 -7.30 9.27 -21.70
C LEU A 709 -8.58 8.77 -21.06
N SER A 710 -9.39 9.66 -20.49
CA SER A 710 -10.72 9.30 -19.97
C SER A 710 -11.65 8.86 -21.09
N LYS A 711 -12.71 8.10 -20.74
CA LYS A 711 -13.69 7.59 -21.71
C LYS A 711 -14.38 8.71 -22.50
N ASP A 712 -14.65 9.84 -21.86
CA ASP A 712 -15.24 11.03 -22.47
C ASP A 712 -14.21 11.95 -23.16
N ARG A 713 -12.93 11.58 -23.11
CA ARG A 713 -11.78 12.30 -23.67
C ARG A 713 -11.58 13.73 -23.13
N LYS A 714 -12.16 14.04 -21.98
CA LYS A 714 -12.04 15.34 -21.31
C LYS A 714 -10.89 15.41 -20.29
N GLN A 715 -10.25 14.28 -20.00
CA GLN A 715 -9.13 14.20 -19.07
C GLN A 715 -8.01 13.39 -19.70
N THR A 716 -6.79 13.85 -19.50
CA THR A 716 -5.57 13.20 -19.98
C THR A 716 -4.61 13.10 -18.81
N GLN A 717 -3.90 11.99 -18.64
CA GLN A 717 -2.93 11.83 -17.57
C GLN A 717 -1.67 11.16 -18.12
N PRO A 718 -0.64 11.95 -18.47
CA PRO A 718 0.67 11.41 -18.78
C PRO A 718 1.28 10.79 -17.53
N GLU A 719 1.74 9.55 -17.65
CA GLU A 719 2.31 8.79 -16.54
C GLU A 719 3.66 8.17 -16.92
N THR A 720 4.60 8.21 -15.98
CA THR A 720 5.83 7.43 -16.03
C THR A 720 5.92 6.54 -14.80
N GLN A 721 6.06 5.24 -15.04
CA GLN A 721 6.23 4.25 -13.99
C GLN A 721 7.70 3.83 -13.94
N ILE A 722 8.37 4.06 -12.81
CA ILE A 722 9.73 3.57 -12.57
C ILE A 722 9.66 2.09 -12.22
N LEU A 723 10.41 1.28 -12.97
CA LEU A 723 10.41 -0.16 -12.81
C LEU A 723 11.58 -0.59 -11.93
N TYR A 724 11.27 -1.49 -11.01
CA TYR A 724 12.23 -2.16 -10.15
C TYR A 724 12.15 -3.67 -10.33
N ASP A 725 13.27 -4.36 -10.16
CA ASP A 725 13.33 -5.81 -10.04
C ASP A 725 13.87 -6.19 -8.66
N LEU A 726 13.28 -7.22 -8.06
CA LEU A 726 13.76 -7.81 -6.80
C LEU A 726 13.71 -9.33 -6.92
N GLU A 727 14.89 -9.96 -6.90
CA GLU A 727 14.99 -11.41 -6.73
C GLU A 727 14.71 -11.74 -5.26
N LEU A 728 13.61 -12.42 -5.00
CA LEU A 728 13.22 -12.82 -3.65
C LEU A 728 13.92 -14.12 -3.26
N PRO A 729 14.36 -14.25 -1.99
CA PRO A 729 14.75 -15.53 -1.43
C PRO A 729 13.63 -16.57 -1.58
N GLN A 730 13.98 -17.84 -1.82
CA GLN A 730 13.00 -18.90 -2.09
C GLN A 730 12.06 -19.19 -0.91
N ASP A 731 12.48 -18.85 0.30
CA ASP A 731 11.73 -19.00 1.56
C ASP A 731 10.80 -17.80 1.85
N ILE A 732 10.87 -16.73 1.06
CA ILE A 732 10.01 -15.55 1.22
C ILE A 732 8.80 -15.66 0.29
N THR A 733 7.62 -15.64 0.91
CA THR A 733 6.33 -15.60 0.20
C THR A 733 5.65 -14.27 0.50
N PRO A 734 5.38 -13.43 -0.52
CA PRO A 734 4.62 -12.20 -0.36
C PRO A 734 3.21 -12.49 0.19
N THR A 735 2.76 -11.69 1.15
CA THR A 735 1.41 -11.78 1.73
C THR A 735 0.75 -10.41 1.75
N PRO A 736 -0.58 -10.32 1.53
CA PRO A 736 -1.27 -9.04 1.68
C PRO A 736 -1.16 -8.55 3.12
N CYS A 737 -0.66 -7.32 3.33
CA CYS A 737 -0.64 -6.69 4.65
C CYS A 737 -1.88 -5.80 4.85
N ASP A 738 -2.35 -5.13 3.80
CA ASP A 738 -3.51 -4.26 3.83
C ASP A 738 -4.71 -4.82 3.01
N THR A 739 -5.72 -3.98 2.79
CA THR A 739 -6.94 -4.35 2.05
C THR A 739 -6.83 -4.16 0.53
N GLU A 740 -5.66 -3.76 0.03
CA GLU A 740 -5.45 -3.39 -1.36
C GLU A 740 -5.20 -4.61 -2.25
N VAL A 741 -4.60 -5.66 -1.69
CA VAL A 741 -4.28 -6.92 -2.37
C VAL A 741 -5.14 -8.07 -1.82
N GLN A 742 -5.67 -8.89 -2.72
CA GLN A 742 -6.47 -10.06 -2.36
C GLN A 742 -5.60 -11.30 -2.06
N ASN A 743 -4.61 -11.56 -2.92
CA ASN A 743 -3.64 -12.64 -2.78
C ASN A 743 -2.49 -12.47 -3.76
N PHE A 744 -1.42 -13.23 -3.52
CA PHE A 744 -0.28 -13.39 -4.40
C PHE A 744 -0.23 -14.80 -5.00
N ARG A 745 0.29 -14.91 -6.22
CA ARG A 745 0.60 -16.20 -6.85
C ARG A 745 1.93 -16.13 -7.56
N LEU A 746 2.70 -17.20 -7.48
CA LEU A 746 3.95 -17.36 -8.19
C LEU A 746 3.70 -18.01 -9.55
N TRP A 747 3.92 -17.26 -10.64
CA TRP A 747 3.55 -17.63 -12.00
C TRP A 747 4.78 -17.82 -12.89
N THR A 748 4.69 -18.80 -13.79
CA THR A 748 5.60 -18.94 -14.93
C THR A 748 5.40 -17.81 -15.94
N MET A 749 6.40 -17.59 -16.78
CA MET A 749 6.30 -16.59 -17.84
C MET A 749 5.17 -16.88 -18.84
N ASP A 750 4.91 -18.14 -19.15
CA ASP A 750 3.81 -18.54 -20.04
C ASP A 750 2.46 -18.21 -19.42
N GLU A 751 2.25 -18.48 -18.13
CA GLU A 751 1.02 -18.09 -17.42
C GLU A 751 0.82 -16.58 -17.44
N VAL A 752 1.89 -15.80 -17.23
CA VAL A 752 1.82 -14.33 -17.28
C VAL A 752 1.47 -13.86 -18.69
N LEU A 753 2.11 -14.39 -19.74
CA LEU A 753 1.80 -14.06 -21.13
C LEU A 753 0.36 -14.39 -21.50
N ASP A 754 -0.14 -15.56 -21.09
CA ASP A 754 -1.50 -15.98 -21.38
C ASP A 754 -2.53 -15.08 -20.70
N ALA A 755 -2.29 -14.64 -19.47
CA ALA A 755 -3.18 -13.68 -18.81
C ALA A 755 -3.10 -12.27 -19.40
N ILE A 756 -1.93 -11.84 -19.88
CA ILE A 756 -1.79 -10.58 -20.64
C ILE A 756 -2.62 -10.65 -21.92
N ARG A 757 -2.53 -11.75 -22.69
CA ARG A 757 -3.33 -11.98 -23.91
C ARG A 757 -4.83 -12.01 -23.63
N GLN A 758 -5.22 -12.50 -22.46
CA GLN A 758 -6.62 -12.55 -22.01
C GLN A 758 -7.12 -11.21 -21.42
N GLY A 759 -6.25 -10.21 -21.29
CA GLY A 759 -6.61 -8.89 -20.74
C GLY A 759 -6.95 -8.93 -19.25
N GLU A 760 -6.37 -9.86 -18.49
CA GLU A 760 -6.63 -10.00 -17.04
C GLU A 760 -5.82 -9.02 -16.19
N PHE A 761 -4.71 -8.51 -16.71
CA PHE A 761 -3.86 -7.53 -16.04
C PHE A 761 -4.42 -6.12 -16.13
N LYS A 762 -4.27 -5.36 -15.05
CA LYS A 762 -4.33 -3.91 -15.12
C LYS A 762 -3.35 -3.43 -16.21
N PRO A 763 -3.76 -2.55 -17.14
CA PRO A 763 -2.99 -2.33 -18.38
C PRO A 763 -1.53 -1.94 -18.19
N ASN A 764 -1.23 -1.03 -17.26
CA ASN A 764 0.16 -0.61 -17.02
C ASN A 764 1.02 -1.70 -16.37
N CYS A 765 0.41 -2.62 -15.63
CA CYS A 765 1.10 -3.76 -15.02
C CYS A 765 1.46 -4.82 -16.07
N ALA A 766 0.60 -5.03 -17.06
CA ALA A 766 0.93 -5.84 -18.24
C ALA A 766 2.17 -5.29 -18.95
N CYS A 767 2.24 -3.97 -19.15
CA CYS A 767 3.41 -3.31 -19.74
C CYS A 767 4.69 -3.52 -18.91
N ALA A 768 4.60 -3.45 -17.58
CA ALA A 768 5.75 -3.72 -16.69
C ALA A 768 6.23 -5.18 -16.80
N CYS A 769 5.31 -6.14 -16.88
CA CYS A 769 5.64 -7.55 -17.13
C CYS A 769 6.28 -7.78 -18.50
N LEU A 770 5.77 -7.16 -19.57
CA LEU A 770 6.38 -7.23 -20.90
C LEU A 770 7.79 -6.65 -20.91
N HIS A 771 7.99 -5.50 -20.25
CA HIS A 771 9.32 -4.91 -20.09
C HIS A 771 10.28 -5.84 -19.33
N PHE A 772 9.80 -6.55 -18.30
CA PHE A 772 10.58 -7.59 -17.63
C PHE A 772 10.96 -8.73 -18.59
N MET A 773 10.00 -9.29 -19.31
CA MET A 773 10.23 -10.40 -20.24
C MET A 773 11.22 -10.05 -21.36
N ILE A 774 11.20 -8.80 -21.84
CA ILE A 774 12.16 -8.29 -22.82
C ILE A 774 13.58 -8.30 -22.25
N ARG A 775 13.79 -7.74 -21.05
CA ARG A 775 15.13 -7.66 -20.42
C ARG A 775 15.68 -9.02 -20.00
N HIS A 776 14.81 -9.97 -19.67
CA HIS A 776 15.18 -11.34 -19.27
C HIS A 776 15.20 -12.34 -20.44
N ALA A 777 15.14 -11.86 -21.69
CA ALA A 777 15.19 -12.67 -22.92
C ALA A 777 14.11 -13.77 -23.00
N VAL A 778 12.95 -13.53 -22.38
CA VAL A 778 11.76 -14.37 -22.48
C VAL A 778 10.97 -13.98 -23.73
N LEU A 779 10.82 -12.68 -23.96
CA LEU A 779 10.25 -12.13 -25.20
C LEU A 779 11.41 -11.62 -26.05
N THR A 780 11.52 -12.08 -27.30
CA THR A 780 12.64 -11.77 -28.19
C THR A 780 12.15 -11.49 -29.62
N PRO A 781 12.96 -10.86 -30.49
CA PRO A 781 12.61 -10.66 -31.89
C PRO A 781 12.31 -11.96 -32.65
N GLU A 782 12.89 -13.08 -32.24
CA GLU A 782 12.72 -14.39 -32.87
C GLU A 782 11.38 -15.05 -32.50
N ASN A 783 10.79 -14.71 -31.35
CA ASN A 783 9.57 -15.34 -30.85
C ASN A 783 8.33 -14.43 -30.82
N GLU A 784 8.48 -13.12 -31.01
CA GLU A 784 7.38 -12.15 -31.04
C GLU A 784 7.42 -11.29 -32.32
N PRO A 785 6.50 -11.51 -33.28
CA PRO A 785 6.47 -10.76 -34.53
C PRO A 785 6.34 -9.24 -34.37
N ASN A 786 5.72 -8.77 -33.29
CA ASN A 786 5.52 -7.35 -33.02
C ASN A 786 6.53 -6.79 -32.00
N TYR A 787 7.66 -7.46 -31.80
CA TYR A 787 8.62 -7.13 -30.74
C TYR A 787 9.05 -5.65 -30.77
N LEU A 788 9.42 -5.14 -31.94
CA LEU A 788 9.85 -3.75 -32.09
C LEU A 788 8.72 -2.75 -31.75
N ASP A 789 7.49 -3.05 -32.19
CA ASP A 789 6.33 -2.22 -31.88
C ASP A 789 6.03 -2.22 -30.38
N ILE A 790 6.13 -3.37 -29.72
CA ILE A 790 5.94 -3.49 -28.26
C ILE A 790 7.00 -2.65 -27.54
N VAL A 791 8.29 -2.85 -27.86
CA VAL A 791 9.40 -2.10 -27.24
C VAL A 791 9.19 -0.59 -27.42
N GLN A 792 8.87 -0.12 -28.62
CA GLN A 792 8.64 1.30 -28.88
C GLN A 792 7.42 1.85 -28.11
N ARG A 793 6.32 1.08 -28.06
CA ARG A 793 5.06 1.51 -27.41
C ARG A 793 5.13 1.51 -25.89
N LEU A 794 6.08 0.80 -25.28
CA LEU A 794 6.33 0.87 -23.83
C LEU A 794 6.91 2.24 -23.40
N HIS A 795 7.48 3.01 -24.33
CA HIS A 795 8.22 4.24 -24.06
C HIS A 795 7.63 5.46 -24.77
N ARG A 796 6.41 5.87 -24.41
CA ARG A 796 5.87 7.15 -24.88
C ARG A 796 6.75 8.31 -24.39
N ARG A 797 7.30 9.09 -25.32
CA ARG A 797 7.92 10.38 -24.98
C ARG A 797 6.88 11.31 -24.34
N ILE A 798 7.11 11.70 -23.10
CA ILE A 798 6.33 12.72 -22.39
C ILE A 798 6.97 14.08 -22.64
N GLU A 799 6.16 15.04 -23.08
CA GLU A 799 6.58 16.38 -23.48
C GLU A 799 6.76 17.36 -22.31
N PHE A 800 6.37 16.96 -21.11
CA PHE A 800 6.43 17.80 -19.92
C PHE A 800 7.78 17.67 -19.18
N PRO A 801 8.19 18.70 -18.42
CA PRO A 801 9.38 18.62 -17.57
C PRO A 801 9.33 17.47 -16.58
N SER A 802 10.44 16.75 -16.46
CA SER A 802 10.65 15.77 -15.39
C SER A 802 11.48 16.36 -14.25
N PRO A 803 11.36 15.81 -13.02
CA PRO A 803 12.23 16.22 -11.92
C PRO A 803 13.68 15.91 -12.26
N LYS A 804 14.55 16.93 -12.12
CA LYS A 804 16.01 16.75 -12.25
C LYS A 804 16.62 16.00 -11.06
N GLN A 805 16.00 16.16 -9.90
CA GLN A 805 16.31 15.46 -8.65
C GLN A 805 14.98 15.13 -7.97
N TRP A 806 14.89 13.93 -7.39
CA TRP A 806 13.71 13.54 -6.62
C TRP A 806 13.75 14.19 -5.24
N PRO A 807 12.62 14.70 -4.72
CA PRO A 807 12.57 15.19 -3.36
C PRO A 807 12.77 14.06 -2.35
N THR A 808 13.63 14.27 -1.35
CA THR A 808 13.96 13.30 -0.29
C THR A 808 13.57 13.77 1.11
N PHE A 809 12.74 14.80 1.24
CA PHE A 809 12.39 15.36 2.56
C PHE A 809 11.41 14.51 3.39
N LYS A 810 10.94 13.37 2.89
CA LYS A 810 10.23 12.33 3.68
C LYS A 810 11.10 11.10 3.96
N GLU A 811 12.40 11.17 3.72
CA GLU A 811 13.36 10.15 4.21
C GLU A 811 13.67 10.34 5.71
N GLU A 812 13.11 11.37 6.35
CA GLU A 812 13.13 11.59 7.79
C GLU A 812 11.78 11.24 8.41
N HIS A 813 11.73 10.15 9.18
CA HIS A 813 11.06 9.98 10.50
C HIS A 813 10.72 8.52 10.79
#